data_AF-A0A4U8Q115-F1
#
_entry.id   AF-A0A4U8Q115-F1
#
_cell.length_a   1.000
_cell.length_b   1.000
_cell.length_c   1.000
_cell.angle_alpha   90.00
_cell.angle_beta   90.00
_cell.angle_gamma   90.00
#
_symmetry.space_group_name_H-M   'P 1'
#
loop_
_entity.id
_entity.type
_entity.pdbx_description
1 polymer ?
#
loop_
_entity_poly.entity_id
_entity_poly.type
_entity_poly.pdbx_seq_one_letter_code
_entity_poly.pdbx_strand_id
1 'polypeptide(L)'
;METLELKKNLYWTGIKDKDLRVFDIIMETEFGTTYNSYLIKGSEKTALFETAKFKFFDTYLEELEQLVDINKIDYIIVDHTEPDHAGSVEKLIEMNPNIKIVGTAVAISFLKNIVNRDFYSIAVKENDTLSLGDKTLHFMILPNLHWPDTMYTYIAEDKVLVTCDSFGSHYTFDGVLRSQVTDEDGYMRALKYYFDNIIGPFKPYMLKALNRIENLDIDMICTGHGPVLDCNIQEIMDTYRQWSTVINPNQQKTVVIPYVSAYGYTAEIAEEIAKGIRESGKIDVHLHDMVTSDKDEVLADIGFADGILFGTPTIVGEALKPIWDLTTSMFACTHGGKLASAFGSFGWSGEGVSHIVERLKQLRMKVVDGLKIKFKPGKNDLIEAYDYGYDFGCVLLDKENPRTKEKSAKKKLVKCLVCGEIFEEGIEICPVCGVGKENFVPVEVDEVSYKNNTSEFYLILGNGAAGVSAAEAIRERNETCSIVMVSNESVLSYNRPMLTKSMLASFNPPQLAIHDEKWYQDRNIINVLDKTVKSIDTQAKEVAFSDGLKLKYDKCIYALGSECFVPPIPGHDKEQVVAIRRLSDVVKIGKMLPNVKHAVVIGGGVLGLEAAWELSKAKCRVTIVEVANQLMGRQLDTGAGDMLKDIILDKGMDIRIGANVEEIEGEGAVTGVRLAGGEVIPAELVIVSAGVRANTKIAQEAGIQTDRAIVVDEKMHTNLTDIYACGDCAQYEGINYAIWPQALEMGKVAGANAAGDSVAYETVNAALTFHGMDTALFAIGDNGKNPDIKYKTVEFKDPMKMIYEKYYFSNNRLCGAILLGDTSKMVKVTAQIEEHTNFKEMF
;
A
#
# COMPACT_ATOMS: atom_id res chain seq x y z
N MET A 1 29.84 -26.28 22.49
CA MET A 1 28.46 -26.73 22.83
C MET A 1 28.30 -28.02 22.02
N GLU A 2 27.16 -28.72 21.97
CA GLU A 2 27.04 -29.87 21.05
C GLU A 2 25.75 -29.69 20.25
N THR A 3 25.85 -29.75 18.93
CA THR A 3 24.69 -29.85 18.04
C THR A 3 23.94 -31.16 18.35
N LEU A 4 22.62 -31.17 18.13
CA LEU A 4 21.79 -32.35 18.43
C LEU A 4 20.98 -32.74 17.19
N GLU A 5 21.14 -33.99 16.73
CA GLU A 5 20.23 -34.54 15.72
C GLU A 5 18.87 -34.84 16.38
N LEU A 6 17.85 -34.08 15.99
CA LEU A 6 16.49 -34.19 16.53
C LEU A 6 15.72 -35.30 15.83
N LYS A 7 15.85 -35.35 14.50
CA LYS A 7 15.32 -36.38 13.60
C LYS A 7 16.33 -36.61 12.47
N LYS A 8 16.13 -37.66 11.68
CA LYS A 8 17.01 -37.97 10.56
C LYS A 8 17.19 -36.74 9.65
N ASN A 9 18.43 -36.23 9.58
CA ASN A 9 18.80 -35.05 8.81
C ASN A 9 18.21 -33.70 9.28
N LEU A 10 17.64 -33.64 10.49
CA LEU A 10 17.18 -32.42 11.14
C LEU A 10 17.96 -32.22 12.44
N TYR A 11 18.70 -31.12 12.53
CA TYR A 11 19.61 -30.82 13.63
C TYR A 11 19.23 -29.53 14.33
N TRP A 12 19.31 -29.51 15.65
CA TRP A 12 19.38 -28.28 16.43
C TRP A 12 20.81 -27.72 16.38
N THR A 13 20.92 -26.46 15.98
CA THR A 13 22.18 -25.70 15.83
C THR A 13 22.16 -24.39 16.62
N GLY A 14 21.27 -24.27 17.60
CA GLY A 14 21.08 -23.07 18.38
C GLY A 14 22.18 -22.77 19.40
N ILE A 15 22.00 -21.68 20.16
CA ILE A 15 22.90 -21.22 21.21
C ILE A 15 22.18 -21.14 22.55
N LYS A 16 22.87 -21.50 23.64
CA LYS A 16 22.39 -21.32 25.02
C LYS A 16 23.03 -20.10 25.66
N ASP A 17 22.22 -19.17 26.15
CA ASP A 17 22.66 -17.94 26.83
C ASP A 17 22.24 -18.01 28.30
N LYS A 18 23.06 -18.74 29.08
CA LYS A 18 22.79 -19.01 30.51
C LYS A 18 22.94 -17.79 31.41
N ASP A 19 23.63 -16.77 30.92
CA ASP A 19 23.98 -15.58 31.70
C ASP A 19 23.03 -14.40 31.46
N LEU A 20 22.10 -14.53 30.51
CA LEU A 20 21.07 -13.52 30.31
C LEU A 20 20.18 -13.40 31.56
N ARG A 21 19.98 -12.18 32.02
CA ARG A 21 19.09 -11.86 33.16
C ARG A 21 17.96 -10.91 32.78
N VAL A 22 18.17 -10.08 31.77
CA VAL A 22 17.16 -9.16 31.25
C VAL A 22 17.15 -9.29 29.71
N PHE A 23 16.02 -9.73 29.17
CA PHE A 23 15.72 -9.77 27.74
C PHE A 23 14.97 -8.50 27.33
N ASP A 24 15.29 -7.96 26.15
CA ASP A 24 14.74 -6.70 25.61
C ASP A 24 14.55 -5.60 26.64
N ILE A 25 15.59 -5.38 27.44
CA ILE A 25 15.73 -4.32 28.46
C ILE A 25 14.68 -4.28 29.59
N ILE A 26 13.59 -5.06 29.52
CA ILE A 26 12.48 -5.03 30.51
C ILE A 26 12.03 -6.39 31.03
N MET A 27 12.34 -7.51 30.37
CA MET A 27 11.85 -8.84 30.75
C MET A 27 12.89 -9.60 31.56
N GLU A 28 12.53 -10.08 32.74
CA GLU A 28 13.44 -10.88 33.56
C GLU A 28 13.52 -12.33 33.03
N THR A 29 14.74 -12.87 32.95
CA THR A 29 14.99 -14.26 32.53
C THR A 29 15.65 -15.05 33.66
N GLU A 30 14.85 -15.64 34.54
CA GLU A 30 15.29 -16.42 35.72
C GLU A 30 16.30 -17.52 35.33
N PHE A 31 16.07 -18.17 34.20
CA PHE A 31 16.81 -19.32 33.72
C PHE A 31 17.67 -19.02 32.49
N GLY A 32 17.95 -17.75 32.17
CA GLY A 32 18.55 -17.39 30.88
C GLY A 32 17.66 -17.73 29.68
N THR A 33 18.23 -17.91 28.49
CA THR A 33 17.47 -18.25 27.28
C THR A 33 18.26 -19.17 26.35
N THR A 34 17.64 -19.57 25.25
CA THR A 34 18.31 -20.13 24.07
C THR A 34 17.89 -19.32 22.84
N TYR A 35 18.72 -19.33 21.79
CA TYR A 35 18.35 -18.86 20.45
C TYR A 35 18.45 -20.08 19.54
N ASN A 36 17.31 -20.71 19.29
CA ASN A 36 17.25 -21.98 18.59
C ASN A 36 17.27 -21.73 17.08
N SER A 37 18.14 -22.47 16.40
CA SER A 37 18.22 -22.53 14.94
C SER A 37 18.26 -24.00 14.54
N TYR A 38 17.75 -24.31 13.34
CA TYR A 38 17.61 -25.69 12.89
C TYR A 38 18.13 -25.90 11.47
N LEU A 39 19.00 -26.88 11.28
CA LEU A 39 19.48 -27.27 9.96
C LEU A 39 18.74 -28.51 9.47
N ILE A 40 18.10 -28.43 8.30
CA ILE A 40 17.47 -29.56 7.64
C ILE A 40 18.15 -29.87 6.30
N LYS A 41 18.51 -31.14 6.08
CA LYS A 41 19.09 -31.62 4.82
C LYS A 41 18.09 -32.51 4.09
N GLY A 42 17.53 -32.00 3.01
CA GLY A 42 16.78 -32.80 2.04
C GLY A 42 17.72 -33.52 1.07
N SER A 43 17.15 -34.38 0.24
CA SER A 43 17.88 -35.14 -0.78
C SER A 43 18.47 -34.26 -1.89
N GLU A 44 17.92 -33.07 -2.12
CA GLU A 44 18.39 -32.14 -3.15
C GLU A 44 18.87 -30.79 -2.59
N LYS A 45 18.27 -30.33 -1.49
CA LYS A 45 18.48 -28.98 -0.96
C LYS A 45 18.66 -28.96 0.55
N THR A 46 19.43 -28.00 1.04
CA THR A 46 19.62 -27.76 2.47
C THR A 46 18.99 -26.44 2.89
N ALA A 47 18.23 -26.45 3.98
CA ALA A 47 17.62 -25.26 4.56
C ALA A 47 18.04 -25.06 6.02
N LEU A 48 18.21 -23.80 6.41
CA LEU A 48 18.49 -23.36 7.77
C LEU A 48 17.30 -22.55 8.27
N PHE A 49 16.71 -22.93 9.39
CA PHE A 49 15.65 -22.17 10.07
C PHE A 49 16.26 -21.26 11.11
N GLU A 50 15.93 -19.99 11.03
CA GLU A 50 16.46 -18.93 11.88
C GLU A 50 17.99 -18.91 11.94
N THR A 51 18.54 -17.99 12.71
CA THR A 51 19.95 -17.95 13.04
C THR A 51 20.10 -17.73 14.55
N ALA A 52 21.17 -17.06 14.98
CA ALA A 52 21.34 -16.70 16.37
C ALA A 52 21.55 -15.19 16.48
N LYS A 53 21.43 -14.70 17.71
CA LYS A 53 21.77 -13.32 18.06
C LYS A 53 23.21 -13.04 17.68
N PHE A 54 23.44 -11.92 16.99
CA PHE A 54 24.74 -11.58 16.39
C PHE A 54 25.94 -11.73 17.33
N LYS A 55 25.78 -11.42 18.63
CA LYS A 55 26.85 -11.54 19.62
C LYS A 55 27.43 -12.95 19.76
N PHE A 56 26.72 -13.98 19.30
CA PHE A 56 27.13 -15.38 19.31
C PHE A 56 27.55 -15.91 17.94
N PHE A 57 27.69 -15.04 16.92
CA PHE A 57 27.91 -15.46 15.55
C PHE A 57 29.09 -16.41 15.39
N ASP A 58 30.26 -16.10 15.98
CA ASP A 58 31.45 -16.93 15.82
C ASP A 58 31.25 -18.36 16.37
N THR A 59 30.71 -18.48 17.58
CA THR A 59 30.39 -19.80 18.18
C THR A 59 29.29 -20.52 17.41
N TYR A 60 28.28 -19.81 16.95
CA TYR A 60 27.20 -20.37 16.15
C TYR A 60 27.72 -20.92 14.81
N LEU A 61 28.60 -20.17 14.15
CA LEU A 61 29.21 -20.57 12.89
C LEU A 61 30.09 -21.83 13.05
N GLU A 62 30.93 -21.87 14.10
CA GLU A 62 31.80 -23.03 14.38
C GLU A 62 31.00 -24.34 14.54
N GLU A 63 29.83 -24.30 15.18
CA GLU A 63 28.96 -25.46 15.35
C GLU A 63 28.20 -25.81 14.07
N LEU A 64 27.76 -24.81 13.30
CA LEU A 64 27.07 -25.00 12.03
C LEU A 64 27.99 -25.63 10.96
N GLU A 65 29.25 -25.20 10.90
CA GLU A 65 30.26 -25.71 9.95
C GLU A 65 30.64 -27.18 10.18
N GLN A 66 30.44 -27.70 11.41
CA GLN A 66 30.59 -29.14 11.68
C GLN A 66 29.55 -29.98 10.95
N LEU A 67 28.38 -29.41 10.65
CA LEU A 67 27.28 -30.10 9.99
C LEU A 67 27.23 -29.81 8.49
N VAL A 68 27.53 -28.59 8.06
CA VAL A 68 27.38 -28.18 6.66
C VAL A 68 28.37 -27.09 6.25
N ASP A 69 28.88 -27.20 5.02
CA ASP A 69 29.58 -26.08 4.38
C ASP A 69 28.57 -24.97 4.07
N ILE A 70 28.79 -23.75 4.57
CA ILE A 70 27.88 -22.61 4.43
C ILE A 70 27.50 -22.34 2.96
N ASN A 71 28.41 -22.62 2.01
CA ASN A 71 28.16 -22.47 0.57
C ASN A 71 27.16 -23.48 0.00
N LYS A 72 26.82 -24.52 0.76
CA LYS A 72 25.85 -25.57 0.37
C LYS A 72 24.48 -25.38 1.01
N ILE A 73 24.29 -24.34 1.82
CA ILE A 73 22.96 -23.97 2.31
C ILE A 73 22.24 -23.24 1.18
N ASP A 74 21.12 -23.80 0.72
CA ASP A 74 20.33 -23.23 -0.37
C ASP A 74 19.36 -22.15 0.15
N TYR A 75 18.82 -22.35 1.35
CA TYR A 75 17.77 -21.53 1.93
C TYR A 75 18.05 -21.15 3.38
N ILE A 76 17.77 -19.90 3.76
CA ILE A 76 17.46 -19.55 5.15
C ILE A 76 15.96 -19.29 5.23
N ILE A 77 15.26 -20.05 6.05
CA ILE A 77 13.86 -19.83 6.37
C ILE A 77 13.81 -18.90 7.59
N VAL A 78 13.20 -17.73 7.41
CA VAL A 78 12.97 -16.75 8.48
C VAL A 78 11.47 -16.69 8.75
N ASP A 79 11.04 -17.51 9.71
CA ASP A 79 9.68 -17.49 10.25
C ASP A 79 9.42 -16.18 11.02
N HIS A 80 10.48 -15.51 11.49
CA HIS A 80 10.45 -14.23 12.18
C HIS A 80 11.79 -13.47 12.05
N THR A 81 11.78 -12.13 12.08
CA THR A 81 12.99 -11.32 11.80
C THR A 81 13.55 -10.53 12.97
N GLU A 82 13.08 -10.75 14.21
CA GLU A 82 13.66 -10.07 15.37
C GLU A 82 15.17 -10.39 15.51
N PRO A 83 16.04 -9.42 15.87
CA PRO A 83 17.49 -9.58 15.75
C PRO A 83 18.14 -10.68 16.60
N ASP A 84 17.41 -11.26 17.55
CA ASP A 84 17.86 -12.41 18.31
C ASP A 84 17.72 -13.74 17.57
N HIS A 85 16.84 -13.81 16.56
CA HIS A 85 16.71 -14.92 15.61
C HIS A 85 17.41 -14.63 14.28
N ALA A 86 17.29 -13.40 13.76
CA ALA A 86 17.82 -13.04 12.44
C ALA A 86 19.19 -12.34 12.48
N GLY A 87 19.77 -12.14 13.67
CA GLY A 87 20.96 -11.31 13.86
C GLY A 87 22.21 -11.76 13.11
N SER A 88 22.31 -13.04 12.74
CA SER A 88 23.46 -13.59 12.02
C SER A 88 23.23 -13.75 10.51
N VAL A 89 22.03 -13.45 10.00
CA VAL A 89 21.70 -13.60 8.58
C VAL A 89 22.61 -12.78 7.66
N GLU A 90 22.93 -11.55 8.06
CA GLU A 90 23.85 -10.69 7.29
C GLU A 90 25.19 -11.38 7.04
N LYS A 91 25.81 -11.95 8.08
CA LYS A 91 27.11 -12.61 7.94
C LYS A 91 27.04 -13.86 7.08
N LEU A 92 25.98 -14.66 7.21
CA LEU A 92 25.81 -15.85 6.37
C LEU A 92 25.63 -15.51 4.89
N ILE A 93 24.91 -14.43 4.56
CA ILE A 93 24.78 -13.94 3.17
C ILE A 93 26.14 -13.44 2.63
N GLU A 94 26.99 -12.82 3.46
CA GLU A 94 28.35 -12.42 3.03
C GLU A 94 29.20 -13.62 2.64
N MET A 95 29.08 -14.71 3.41
CA MET A 95 29.82 -15.95 3.18
C MET A 95 29.27 -16.74 2.00
N ASN A 96 27.94 -16.78 1.85
CA ASN A 96 27.24 -17.43 0.73
C ASN A 96 26.24 -16.47 0.07
N PRO A 97 26.67 -15.67 -0.93
CA PRO A 97 25.80 -14.73 -1.63
C PRO A 97 24.67 -15.37 -2.47
N ASN A 98 24.68 -16.70 -2.64
CA ASN A 98 23.68 -17.43 -3.42
C ASN A 98 22.53 -17.97 -2.56
N ILE A 99 22.64 -17.87 -1.23
CA ILE A 99 21.59 -18.31 -0.32
C ILE A 99 20.30 -17.52 -0.57
N LYS A 100 19.16 -18.21 -0.56
CA LYS A 100 17.85 -17.58 -0.74
C LYS A 100 17.16 -17.44 0.60
N ILE A 101 16.77 -16.23 0.95
CA ILE A 101 15.99 -15.99 2.15
C ILE A 101 14.51 -16.24 1.87
N VAL A 102 13.89 -17.12 2.63
CA VAL A 102 12.49 -17.51 2.47
C VAL A 102 11.72 -17.01 3.68
N GLY A 103 10.70 -16.21 3.46
CA GLY A 103 9.92 -15.59 4.52
C GLY A 103 8.68 -14.91 3.97
N THR A 104 7.85 -14.36 4.86
CA THR A 104 6.71 -13.54 4.43
C THR A 104 7.19 -12.29 3.69
N ALA A 105 6.33 -11.66 2.89
CA ALA A 105 6.67 -10.39 2.24
C ALA A 105 7.07 -9.30 3.26
N VAL A 106 6.44 -9.33 4.44
CA VAL A 106 6.76 -8.44 5.57
C VAL A 106 8.14 -8.78 6.15
N ALA A 107 8.42 -10.06 6.40
CA ALA A 107 9.73 -10.52 6.87
C ALA A 107 10.87 -10.08 5.93
N ILE A 108 10.70 -10.27 4.62
CA ILE A 108 11.71 -9.86 3.64
C ILE A 108 11.91 -8.35 3.66
N SER A 109 10.83 -7.57 3.79
CA SER A 109 10.91 -6.12 3.91
C SER A 109 11.64 -5.70 5.19
N PHE A 110 11.31 -6.29 6.34
CA PHE A 110 11.97 -6.00 7.61
C PHE A 110 13.45 -6.37 7.55
N LEU A 111 13.76 -7.57 7.09
CA LEU A 111 15.13 -8.05 6.99
C LEU A 111 15.98 -7.21 6.01
N LYS A 112 15.40 -6.70 4.91
CA LYS A 112 16.10 -5.74 4.03
C LYS A 112 16.53 -4.48 4.78
N ASN A 113 15.72 -3.99 5.72
CA ASN A 113 16.07 -2.86 6.57
C ASN A 113 17.05 -3.23 7.70
N ILE A 114 16.97 -4.46 8.24
CA ILE A 114 17.89 -4.94 9.27
C ILE A 114 19.30 -5.13 8.68
N VAL A 115 19.39 -5.80 7.52
CA VAL A 115 20.66 -6.10 6.82
C VAL A 115 21.14 -4.90 5.98
N ASN A 116 20.29 -3.92 5.70
CA ASN A 116 20.60 -2.71 4.91
C ASN A 116 21.18 -3.00 3.51
N ARG A 117 20.73 -4.07 2.85
CA ARG A 117 21.11 -4.42 1.47
C ARG A 117 20.11 -5.37 0.82
N ASP A 118 20.20 -5.50 -0.50
CA ASP A 118 19.46 -6.51 -1.26
C ASP A 118 20.07 -7.91 -1.12
N PHE A 119 19.20 -8.92 -1.13
CA PHE A 119 19.55 -10.34 -1.14
C PHE A 119 18.51 -11.12 -1.96
N TYR A 120 18.88 -12.30 -2.43
CA TYR A 120 17.91 -13.18 -3.08
C TYR A 120 16.89 -13.66 -2.06
N SER A 121 15.61 -13.52 -2.40
CA SER A 121 14.53 -13.90 -1.51
C SER A 121 13.38 -14.58 -2.23
N ILE A 122 12.60 -15.35 -1.48
CA ILE A 122 11.35 -15.99 -1.90
C ILE A 122 10.29 -15.55 -0.89
N ALA A 123 9.41 -14.65 -1.33
CA ALA A 123 8.26 -14.23 -0.54
C ALA A 123 7.16 -15.30 -0.60
N VAL A 124 6.96 -16.01 0.50
CA VAL A 124 5.94 -17.06 0.60
C VAL A 124 4.59 -16.48 1.00
N LYS A 125 3.53 -17.08 0.46
CA LYS A 125 2.13 -16.79 0.76
C LYS A 125 1.50 -17.95 1.53
N GLU A 126 0.27 -17.70 1.94
CA GLU A 126 -0.57 -18.67 2.62
C GLU A 126 -0.73 -19.97 1.82
N ASN A 127 -0.39 -21.11 2.43
CA ASN A 127 -0.34 -22.45 1.85
C ASN A 127 0.71 -22.69 0.75
N ASP A 128 1.66 -21.78 0.54
CA ASP A 128 2.78 -22.05 -0.35
C ASP A 128 3.63 -23.21 0.19
N THR A 129 4.32 -23.89 -0.71
CA THR A 129 5.20 -25.01 -0.38
C THR A 129 6.58 -24.86 -1.01
N LEU A 130 7.61 -25.34 -0.34
CA LEU A 130 8.98 -25.44 -0.85
C LEU A 130 9.52 -26.86 -0.67
N SER A 131 9.89 -27.52 -1.78
CA SER A 131 10.50 -28.86 -1.73
C SER A 131 12.00 -28.76 -1.52
N LEU A 132 12.53 -29.65 -0.67
CA LEU A 132 13.96 -29.90 -0.48
C LEU A 132 14.42 -31.21 -1.16
N GLY A 133 13.57 -31.79 -2.02
CA GLY A 133 13.71 -33.13 -2.59
C GLY A 133 12.76 -34.12 -1.91
N ASP A 134 13.23 -34.81 -0.87
CA ASP A 134 12.47 -35.80 -0.10
C ASP A 134 11.70 -35.22 1.09
N LYS A 135 11.72 -33.90 1.26
CA LYS A 135 11.01 -33.16 2.31
C LYS A 135 10.31 -31.94 1.74
N THR A 136 9.18 -31.56 2.31
CA THR A 136 8.34 -30.45 1.86
C THR A 136 8.05 -29.52 3.02
N LEU A 137 8.38 -28.23 2.84
CA LEU A 137 8.07 -27.15 3.76
C LEU A 137 6.73 -26.54 3.38
N HIS A 138 5.79 -26.43 4.32
CA HIS A 138 4.48 -25.80 4.17
C HIS A 138 4.42 -24.53 5.02
N PHE A 139 4.13 -23.39 4.41
CA PHE A 139 4.15 -22.09 5.08
C PHE A 139 2.74 -21.65 5.50
N MET A 140 2.62 -21.16 6.74
CA MET A 140 1.37 -20.65 7.32
C MET A 140 1.58 -19.22 7.81
N ILE A 141 0.90 -18.25 7.19
CA ILE A 141 1.08 -16.83 7.50
C ILE A 141 0.28 -16.50 8.77
N LEU A 142 0.98 -16.14 9.85
CA LEU A 142 0.42 -16.01 11.20
C LEU A 142 0.89 -14.69 11.85
N PRO A 143 0.48 -13.55 11.29
CA PRO A 143 1.01 -12.25 11.70
C PRO A 143 0.58 -11.90 13.13
N ASN A 144 1.44 -11.13 13.80
CA ASN A 144 1.30 -10.68 15.18
C ASN A 144 1.39 -11.83 16.20
N LEU A 145 2.32 -12.78 15.98
CA LEU A 145 2.71 -13.81 16.96
C LEU A 145 4.23 -13.85 17.18
N HIS A 146 4.89 -12.74 17.48
CA HIS A 146 4.31 -11.47 17.99
C HIS A 146 4.47 -10.28 17.04
N TRP A 147 5.28 -10.37 15.99
CA TRP A 147 5.44 -9.31 14.99
C TRP A 147 4.58 -9.52 13.74
N PRO A 148 4.33 -8.47 12.94
CA PRO A 148 3.56 -8.57 11.69
C PRO A 148 4.13 -9.54 10.64
N ASP A 149 5.39 -9.96 10.77
CA ASP A 149 6.11 -10.79 9.82
C ASP A 149 5.99 -12.30 10.08
N THR A 150 5.52 -12.69 11.27
CA THR A 150 5.52 -14.08 11.75
C THR A 150 4.80 -15.05 10.81
N MET A 151 5.41 -16.22 10.60
CA MET A 151 4.80 -17.41 10.00
C MET A 151 5.20 -18.68 10.77
N TYR A 152 4.48 -19.79 10.54
CA TYR A 152 4.96 -21.12 10.91
C TYR A 152 5.35 -21.90 9.67
N THR A 153 6.31 -22.81 9.82
CA THR A 153 6.70 -23.75 8.78
C THR A 153 6.50 -25.19 9.23
N TYR A 154 5.69 -25.96 8.51
CA TYR A 154 5.45 -27.38 8.78
C TYR A 154 6.22 -28.26 7.80
N ILE A 155 6.98 -29.23 8.32
CA ILE A 155 7.75 -30.22 7.56
C ILE A 155 6.94 -31.52 7.55
N ALA A 156 6.20 -31.77 6.48
CA ALA A 156 5.15 -32.79 6.46
C ALA A 156 5.67 -34.21 6.67
N GLU A 157 6.78 -34.56 6.04
CA GLU A 157 7.35 -35.91 6.09
C GLU A 157 7.96 -36.24 7.46
N ASP A 158 8.42 -35.23 8.19
CA ASP A 158 9.00 -35.39 9.52
C ASP A 158 8.02 -35.11 10.66
N LYS A 159 6.82 -34.57 10.36
CA LYS A 159 5.79 -34.15 11.34
C LYS A 159 6.27 -33.07 12.32
N VAL A 160 7.15 -32.20 11.84
CA VAL A 160 7.78 -31.14 12.63
C VAL A 160 7.14 -29.81 12.30
N LEU A 161 6.80 -29.04 13.33
CA LEU A 161 6.34 -27.65 13.19
C LEU A 161 7.42 -26.71 13.72
N VAL A 162 7.87 -25.76 12.91
CA VAL A 162 8.75 -24.65 13.33
C VAL A 162 7.87 -23.43 13.60
N THR A 163 7.99 -22.87 14.80
CA THR A 163 7.06 -21.84 15.29
C THR A 163 7.74 -20.56 15.74
N CYS A 164 9.07 -20.52 15.73
CA CYS A 164 9.88 -19.48 16.34
C CYS A 164 9.34 -19.15 17.75
N ASP A 165 8.94 -17.92 18.03
CA ASP A 165 8.51 -17.47 19.37
C ASP A 165 7.31 -18.21 19.95
N SER A 166 6.38 -18.67 19.11
CA SER A 166 5.20 -19.36 19.64
C SER A 166 5.58 -20.68 20.33
N PHE A 167 4.98 -20.94 21.48
CA PHE A 167 5.32 -22.04 22.40
C PHE A 167 6.73 -21.95 23.02
N GLY A 168 7.48 -20.88 22.76
CA GLY A 168 8.79 -20.64 23.33
C GLY A 168 8.78 -20.31 24.82
N SER A 169 9.95 -20.37 25.42
CA SER A 169 10.18 -19.92 26.80
C SER A 169 11.62 -19.47 27.00
N HIS A 170 11.85 -18.44 27.82
CA HIS A 170 13.20 -18.11 28.29
C HIS A 170 13.61 -19.08 29.40
N TYR A 171 13.93 -20.31 28.99
CA TYR A 171 14.29 -21.42 29.86
C TYR A 171 15.49 -22.17 29.29
N THR A 172 16.66 -21.96 29.86
CA THR A 172 17.88 -22.69 29.47
C THR A 172 18.17 -23.80 30.46
N PHE A 173 18.71 -24.91 29.95
CA PHE A 173 19.20 -26.03 30.76
C PHE A 173 20.24 -26.84 29.96
N ASP A 174 20.79 -27.91 30.53
CA ASP A 174 21.84 -28.69 29.86
C ASP A 174 21.31 -29.51 28.66
N GLY A 175 20.03 -29.87 28.66
CA GLY A 175 19.36 -30.52 27.52
C GLY A 175 18.83 -29.55 26.47
N VAL A 176 18.19 -30.09 25.43
CA VAL A 176 17.51 -29.32 24.35
C VAL A 176 16.03 -29.70 24.27
N LEU A 177 15.71 -30.96 24.59
CA LEU A 177 14.38 -31.53 24.41
C LEU A 177 13.51 -31.32 25.65
N ARG A 178 12.21 -31.07 25.46
CA ARG A 178 11.22 -30.94 26.52
C ARG A 178 11.16 -32.17 27.42
N SER A 179 11.38 -33.37 26.88
CA SER A 179 11.47 -34.63 27.62
C SER A 179 12.64 -34.71 28.61
N GLN A 180 13.65 -33.84 28.47
CA GLN A 180 14.82 -33.77 29.34
C GLN A 180 14.66 -32.74 30.47
N VAL A 181 13.56 -31.97 30.49
CA VAL A 181 13.29 -30.99 31.55
C VAL A 181 12.96 -31.72 32.85
N THR A 182 13.76 -31.48 33.89
CA THR A 182 13.56 -32.08 35.22
C THR A 182 12.89 -31.15 36.23
N ASP A 183 12.98 -29.83 36.03
CA ASP A 183 12.32 -28.81 36.85
C ASP A 183 11.07 -28.30 36.10
N GLU A 184 10.00 -29.08 36.22
CA GLU A 184 8.72 -28.82 35.57
C GLU A 184 8.09 -27.49 36.04
N ASP A 185 8.15 -27.22 37.35
CA ASP A 185 7.61 -25.99 37.92
C ASP A 185 8.38 -24.76 37.40
N GLY A 186 9.70 -24.83 37.28
CA GLY A 186 10.52 -23.78 36.70
C GLY A 186 10.20 -23.52 35.23
N TYR A 187 10.08 -24.59 34.44
CA TYR A 187 9.71 -24.49 33.03
C TYR A 187 8.32 -23.85 32.85
N MET A 188 7.32 -24.32 33.59
CA MET A 188 5.95 -23.78 33.47
C MET A 188 5.87 -22.32 33.93
N ARG A 189 6.67 -21.89 34.93
CA ARG A 189 6.80 -20.48 35.29
C ARG A 189 7.40 -19.66 34.15
N ALA A 190 8.49 -20.12 33.55
CA ALA A 190 9.15 -19.43 32.43
C ALA A 190 8.23 -19.36 31.19
N LEU A 191 7.51 -20.44 30.89
CA LEU A 191 6.53 -20.52 29.82
C LEU A 191 5.38 -19.54 30.03
N LYS A 192 4.81 -19.48 31.25
CA LYS A 192 3.74 -18.54 31.60
C LYS A 192 4.21 -17.10 31.47
N TYR A 193 5.40 -16.80 31.98
CA TYR A 193 5.98 -15.47 31.93
C TYR A 193 6.27 -15.04 30.48
N TYR A 194 6.84 -15.93 29.67
CA TYR A 194 7.03 -15.70 28.24
C TYR A 194 5.69 -15.43 27.54
N PHE A 195 4.68 -16.26 27.79
CA PHE A 195 3.33 -16.04 27.26
C PHE A 195 2.78 -14.68 27.67
N ASP A 196 2.76 -14.32 28.96
CA ASP A 196 2.12 -13.08 29.40
C ASP A 196 2.71 -11.82 28.78
N ASN A 197 4.04 -11.81 28.61
CA ASN A 197 4.75 -10.63 28.14
C ASN A 197 4.84 -10.54 26.61
N ILE A 198 4.92 -11.68 25.90
CA ILE A 198 5.17 -11.69 24.44
C ILE A 198 3.89 -12.07 23.68
N ILE A 199 3.27 -13.21 23.99
CA ILE A 199 2.12 -13.75 23.24
C ILE A 199 0.77 -13.24 23.77
N GLY A 200 0.71 -12.89 25.05
CA GLY A 200 -0.47 -12.50 25.82
C GLY A 200 -1.20 -11.25 25.29
N PRO A 201 -0.52 -10.25 24.69
CA PRO A 201 -1.17 -9.17 23.97
C PRO A 201 -1.89 -9.62 22.68
N PHE A 202 -1.59 -10.81 22.16
CA PHE A 202 -2.03 -11.32 20.86
C PHE A 202 -2.92 -12.57 20.95
N LYS A 203 -3.58 -12.79 22.09
CA LYS A 203 -4.46 -13.95 22.34
C LYS A 203 -5.43 -14.30 21.20
N PRO A 204 -6.12 -13.36 20.53
CA PRO A 204 -7.00 -13.71 19.41
C PRO A 204 -6.24 -14.30 18.20
N TYR A 205 -5.00 -13.86 17.96
CA TYR A 205 -4.13 -14.41 16.92
C TYR A 205 -3.66 -15.80 17.32
N MET A 206 -3.31 -16.01 18.60
CA MET A 206 -2.88 -17.31 19.09
C MET A 206 -4.00 -18.36 19.00
N LEU A 207 -5.23 -18.00 19.35
CA LEU A 207 -6.39 -18.89 19.17
C LEU A 207 -6.61 -19.27 17.71
N LYS A 208 -6.43 -18.33 16.78
CA LYS A 208 -6.49 -18.62 15.34
C LYS A 208 -5.38 -19.57 14.91
N ALA A 209 -4.14 -19.35 15.37
CA ALA A 209 -3.01 -20.25 15.08
C ALA A 209 -3.27 -21.67 15.59
N LEU A 210 -3.71 -21.81 16.85
CA LEU A 210 -4.08 -23.10 17.44
C LEU A 210 -5.12 -23.85 16.61
N ASN A 211 -6.19 -23.17 16.19
CA ASN A 211 -7.23 -23.78 15.35
C ASN A 211 -6.70 -24.24 13.98
N ARG A 212 -5.69 -23.56 13.43
CA ARG A 212 -5.10 -23.91 12.15
C ARG A 212 -4.21 -25.15 12.23
N ILE A 213 -3.50 -25.32 13.34
CA ILE A 213 -2.57 -26.44 13.53
C ILE A 213 -3.21 -27.66 14.25
N GLU A 214 -4.42 -27.52 14.78
CA GLU A 214 -5.12 -28.56 15.56
C GLU A 214 -5.28 -29.90 14.83
N ASN A 215 -5.41 -29.88 13.50
CA ASN A 215 -5.59 -31.09 12.68
C ASN A 215 -4.28 -31.55 12.00
N LEU A 216 -3.15 -30.91 12.30
CA LEU A 216 -1.86 -31.34 11.78
C LEU A 216 -1.33 -32.51 12.61
N ASP A 217 -0.70 -33.46 11.93
CA ASP A 217 0.01 -34.56 12.60
C ASP A 217 1.39 -34.03 13.04
N ILE A 218 1.48 -33.59 14.29
CA ILE A 218 2.67 -32.95 14.86
C ILE A 218 3.23 -33.87 15.95
N ASP A 219 4.49 -34.27 15.78
CA ASP A 219 5.23 -35.03 16.80
C ASP A 219 6.41 -34.26 17.42
N MET A 220 6.72 -33.07 16.87
CA MET A 220 7.75 -32.19 17.39
C MET A 220 7.46 -30.72 17.04
N ILE A 221 7.65 -29.81 18.01
CA ILE A 221 7.63 -28.36 17.77
C ILE A 221 9.02 -27.77 18.04
N CYS A 222 9.60 -27.18 17.00
CA CYS A 222 10.86 -26.45 16.99
C CYS A 222 10.60 -24.97 17.29
N THR A 223 10.79 -24.56 18.54
CA THR A 223 10.60 -23.19 19.04
C THR A 223 11.86 -22.34 18.89
N GLY A 224 11.76 -21.01 18.82
CA GLY A 224 12.90 -20.08 18.78
C GLY A 224 13.62 -19.95 20.12
N HIS A 225 12.91 -20.22 21.22
CA HIS A 225 13.44 -20.15 22.59
C HIS A 225 13.05 -21.33 23.45
N GLY A 226 13.97 -21.75 24.31
CA GLY A 226 13.77 -22.79 25.30
C GLY A 226 13.81 -24.20 24.73
N PRO A 227 13.22 -25.18 25.42
CA PRO A 227 13.22 -26.57 24.98
C PRO A 227 12.43 -26.77 23.67
N VAL A 228 12.95 -27.63 22.79
CA VAL A 228 12.21 -28.20 21.65
C VAL A 228 11.14 -29.15 22.18
N LEU A 229 9.89 -29.00 21.77
CA LEU A 229 8.79 -29.81 22.27
C LEU A 229 8.74 -31.15 21.54
N ASP A 230 9.34 -32.19 22.11
CA ASP A 230 9.31 -33.58 21.64
C ASP A 230 8.31 -34.46 22.40
N CYS A 231 7.74 -33.95 23.49
CA CYS A 231 6.68 -34.57 24.26
C CYS A 231 5.69 -33.51 24.78
N ASN A 232 4.54 -33.96 25.29
CA ASN A 232 3.50 -33.13 25.91
C ASN A 232 3.00 -31.97 25.04
N ILE A 233 3.10 -32.08 23.71
CA ILE A 233 2.73 -31.02 22.76
C ILE A 233 1.27 -30.60 22.93
N GLN A 234 0.35 -31.57 23.01
CA GLN A 234 -1.08 -31.27 23.19
C GLN A 234 -1.34 -30.54 24.51
N GLU A 235 -0.65 -30.90 25.59
CA GLU A 235 -0.79 -30.23 26.89
C GLU A 235 -0.37 -28.75 26.82
N ILE A 236 0.74 -28.46 26.12
CA ILE A 236 1.20 -27.09 25.90
C ILE A 236 0.21 -26.31 25.02
N MET A 237 -0.30 -26.93 23.95
CA MET A 237 -1.32 -26.32 23.08
C MET A 237 -2.61 -26.01 23.85
N ASP A 238 -3.08 -26.94 24.68
CA ASP A 238 -4.26 -26.76 25.53
C ASP A 238 -4.03 -25.67 26.58
N THR A 239 -2.82 -25.60 27.14
CA THR A 239 -2.41 -24.55 28.08
C THR A 239 -2.44 -23.17 27.41
N TYR A 240 -1.87 -23.03 26.21
CA TYR A 240 -1.94 -21.78 25.44
C TYR A 240 -3.38 -21.43 25.07
N ARG A 241 -4.21 -22.42 24.71
CA ARG A 241 -5.64 -22.23 24.44
C ARG A 241 -6.36 -21.71 25.67
N GLN A 242 -6.08 -22.28 26.85
CA GLN A 242 -6.64 -21.83 28.12
C GLN A 242 -6.21 -20.38 28.43
N TRP A 243 -4.91 -20.07 28.35
CA TRP A 243 -4.41 -18.72 28.65
C TRP A 243 -4.87 -17.66 27.64
N SER A 244 -5.14 -18.05 26.40
CA SER A 244 -5.69 -17.17 25.37
C SER A 244 -7.21 -17.01 25.40
N THR A 245 -7.93 -17.93 26.04
CA THR A 245 -9.39 -17.85 26.11
C THR A 245 -9.81 -16.80 27.15
N VAL A 246 -10.33 -15.68 26.66
CA VAL A 246 -10.96 -14.65 27.51
C VAL A 246 -12.46 -14.87 27.49
N ILE A 247 -13.03 -15.30 28.63
CA ILE A 247 -14.48 -15.42 28.80
C ILE A 247 -15.00 -14.09 29.32
N ASN A 248 -15.88 -13.44 28.54
CA ASN A 248 -16.58 -12.26 29.01
C ASN A 248 -17.56 -12.67 30.13
N PRO A 249 -17.43 -12.15 31.37
CA PRO A 249 -18.35 -12.47 32.46
C PRO A 249 -19.74 -11.87 32.26
N ASN A 250 -19.90 -10.88 31.37
CA ASN A 250 -21.18 -10.22 31.12
C ASN A 250 -22.13 -11.14 30.34
N GLN A 251 -23.36 -11.29 30.84
CA GLN A 251 -24.40 -12.12 30.22
C GLN A 251 -25.17 -11.39 29.10
N GLN A 252 -25.04 -10.07 29.04
CA GLN A 252 -25.68 -9.20 28.06
C GLN A 252 -24.65 -8.22 27.50
N LYS A 253 -25.03 -7.48 26.44
CA LYS A 253 -24.23 -6.36 25.96
C LYS A 253 -24.09 -5.33 27.08
N THR A 254 -22.86 -4.88 27.36
CA THR A 254 -22.60 -3.95 28.45
C THR A 254 -22.02 -2.65 27.94
N VAL A 255 -22.58 -1.52 28.40
CA VAL A 255 -22.02 -0.18 28.21
C VAL A 255 -21.50 0.35 29.54
N VAL A 256 -20.23 0.74 29.55
CA VAL A 256 -19.57 1.32 30.73
C VAL A 256 -19.42 2.83 30.53
N ILE A 257 -19.92 3.61 31.48
CA ILE A 257 -19.99 5.07 31.41
C ILE A 257 -19.23 5.66 32.61
N PRO A 258 -17.89 5.74 32.54
CA PRO A 258 -17.11 6.47 33.53
C PRO A 258 -17.24 7.97 33.29
N TYR A 259 -17.59 8.74 34.32
CA TYR A 259 -17.71 10.19 34.22
C TYR A 259 -17.09 10.92 35.42
N VAL A 260 -16.73 12.19 35.19
CA VAL A 260 -16.41 13.15 36.25
C VAL A 260 -17.33 14.35 36.08
N SER A 261 -17.77 14.97 37.18
CA SER A 261 -18.64 16.14 37.14
C SER A 261 -18.28 17.15 38.21
N ALA A 262 -17.87 18.35 37.80
CA ALA A 262 -17.47 19.42 38.74
C ALA A 262 -18.69 20.10 39.41
N TYR A 263 -19.77 20.33 38.65
CA TYR A 263 -20.96 21.06 39.11
C TYR A 263 -22.26 20.25 38.98
N GLY A 264 -22.17 18.93 38.77
CA GLY A 264 -23.33 18.05 38.58
C GLY A 264 -23.81 17.94 37.13
N TYR A 265 -23.49 18.89 36.24
CA TYR A 265 -24.03 18.91 34.86
C TYR A 265 -23.63 17.71 34.00
N THR A 266 -22.36 17.32 34.00
CA THR A 266 -21.92 16.12 33.26
C THR A 266 -22.56 14.85 33.83
N ALA A 267 -22.83 14.80 35.13
CA ALA A 267 -23.53 13.66 35.76
C ALA A 267 -25.00 13.59 35.32
N GLU A 268 -25.70 14.73 35.26
CA GLU A 268 -27.08 14.82 34.77
C GLU A 268 -27.19 14.33 33.31
N ILE A 269 -26.21 14.71 32.47
CA ILE A 269 -26.10 14.22 31.08
C ILE A 269 -25.84 12.70 31.05
N ALA A 270 -24.94 12.19 31.91
CA ALA A 270 -24.61 10.77 31.99
C ALA A 270 -25.85 9.92 32.34
N GLU A 271 -26.69 10.40 33.27
CA GLU A 271 -27.93 9.73 33.66
C GLU A 271 -28.93 9.66 32.50
N GLU A 272 -29.13 10.73 31.74
CA GLU A 272 -30.04 10.74 30.59
C GLU A 272 -29.53 9.86 29.44
N ILE A 273 -28.23 9.90 29.14
CA ILE A 273 -27.61 9.00 28.17
C ILE A 273 -27.84 7.53 28.58
N ALA A 274 -27.62 7.21 29.87
CA ALA A 274 -27.83 5.87 30.39
C ALA A 274 -29.29 5.42 30.28
N LYS A 275 -30.27 6.33 30.43
CA LYS A 275 -31.69 6.02 30.18
C LYS A 275 -31.94 5.70 28.71
N GLY A 276 -31.44 6.53 27.80
CA GLY A 276 -31.56 6.32 26.35
C GLY A 276 -31.01 4.96 25.91
N ILE A 277 -29.82 4.59 26.39
CA ILE A 277 -29.19 3.29 26.09
C ILE A 277 -30.06 2.12 26.58
N ARG A 278 -30.54 2.17 27.83
CA ARG A 278 -31.39 1.11 28.40
C ARG A 278 -32.71 0.97 27.63
N GLU A 279 -33.31 2.07 27.19
CA GLU A 279 -34.54 2.04 26.41
C GLU A 279 -34.33 1.59 24.96
N SER A 280 -33.09 1.65 24.45
CA SER A 280 -32.77 1.11 23.13
C SER A 280 -32.86 -0.43 23.10
N GLY A 281 -32.68 -1.15 24.21
CA GLY A 281 -32.80 -2.61 24.20
C GLY A 281 -32.13 -3.28 25.38
N LYS A 282 -31.83 -4.58 25.23
CA LYS A 282 -31.20 -5.40 26.28
C LYS A 282 -29.71 -5.09 26.40
N ILE A 283 -29.41 -3.97 27.06
CA ILE A 283 -28.06 -3.49 27.34
C ILE A 283 -27.95 -3.20 28.84
N ASP A 284 -26.98 -3.79 29.50
CA ASP A 284 -26.62 -3.44 30.88
C ASP A 284 -25.74 -2.19 30.86
N VAL A 285 -26.07 -1.20 31.70
CA VAL A 285 -25.36 0.09 31.74
C VAL A 285 -24.76 0.32 33.12
N HIS A 286 -23.43 0.35 33.18
CA HIS A 286 -22.64 0.59 34.38
C HIS A 286 -22.19 2.06 34.39
N LEU A 287 -22.70 2.84 35.35
CA LEU A 287 -22.30 4.24 35.56
C LEU A 287 -21.26 4.30 36.67
N HIS A 288 -20.11 4.91 36.40
CA HIS A 288 -19.02 5.07 37.37
C HIS A 288 -18.68 6.54 37.56
N ASP A 289 -18.94 7.07 38.75
CA ASP A 289 -18.44 8.40 39.12
C ASP A 289 -16.97 8.27 39.52
N MET A 290 -16.07 8.72 38.66
CA MET A 290 -14.62 8.60 38.83
C MET A 290 -14.06 9.50 39.94
N VAL A 291 -14.89 10.29 40.62
CA VAL A 291 -14.51 10.96 41.87
C VAL A 291 -14.54 9.97 43.05
N THR A 292 -15.34 8.91 42.97
CA THR A 292 -15.59 7.96 44.07
C THR A 292 -15.29 6.50 43.74
N SER A 293 -15.30 6.13 42.46
CA SER A 293 -15.08 4.77 41.98
C SER A 293 -13.59 4.41 41.97
N ASP A 294 -13.27 3.13 42.19
CA ASP A 294 -11.89 2.62 42.08
C ASP A 294 -11.46 2.50 40.62
N LYS A 295 -10.23 2.96 40.31
CA LYS A 295 -9.73 2.99 38.93
C LYS A 295 -9.55 1.58 38.35
N ASP A 296 -9.00 0.66 39.12
CA ASP A 296 -8.61 -0.66 38.63
C ASP A 296 -9.85 -1.53 38.41
N GLU A 297 -10.87 -1.39 39.28
CA GLU A 297 -12.18 -2.01 39.07
C GLU A 297 -12.87 -1.50 37.79
N VAL A 298 -12.83 -0.19 37.54
CA VAL A 298 -13.42 0.40 36.32
C VAL A 298 -12.65 -0.01 35.06
N LEU A 299 -11.31 -0.12 35.12
CA LEU A 299 -10.51 -0.63 34.00
C LEU A 299 -10.84 -2.09 33.69
N ALA A 300 -11.05 -2.92 34.71
CA ALA A 300 -11.49 -4.30 34.52
C ALA A 300 -12.87 -4.36 33.84
N ASP A 301 -13.82 -3.53 34.27
CA ASP A 301 -15.15 -3.43 33.67
C ASP A 301 -15.09 -2.97 32.19
N ILE A 302 -14.29 -1.93 31.91
CA ILE A 302 -13.97 -1.47 30.54
C ILE A 302 -13.39 -2.60 29.69
N GLY A 303 -12.58 -3.49 30.28
CA GLY A 303 -12.02 -4.67 29.62
C GLY A 303 -13.09 -5.60 29.02
N PHE A 304 -14.26 -5.70 29.65
CA PHE A 304 -15.35 -6.58 29.24
C PHE A 304 -16.57 -5.86 28.61
N ALA A 305 -16.53 -4.53 28.56
CA ALA A 305 -17.55 -3.71 27.90
C ALA A 305 -17.63 -3.94 26.38
N ASP A 306 -18.82 -3.82 25.81
CA ASP A 306 -19.05 -3.74 24.37
C ASP A 306 -19.09 -2.28 23.87
N GLY A 307 -19.55 -1.37 24.73
CA GLY A 307 -19.59 0.06 24.48
C GLY A 307 -19.02 0.88 25.64
N ILE A 308 -18.39 2.03 25.36
CA ILE A 308 -17.77 2.88 26.39
C ILE A 308 -18.09 4.36 26.13
N LEU A 309 -18.56 5.09 27.15
CA LEU A 309 -18.85 6.52 27.04
C LEU A 309 -18.16 7.31 28.16
N PHE A 310 -17.15 8.10 27.81
CA PHE A 310 -16.39 8.89 28.78
C PHE A 310 -17.02 10.26 29.02
N GLY A 311 -17.48 10.51 30.25
CA GLY A 311 -18.05 11.79 30.66
C GLY A 311 -17.01 12.74 31.26
N THR A 312 -16.73 13.89 30.63
CA THR A 312 -15.82 14.89 31.19
C THR A 312 -16.31 16.31 30.95
N PRO A 313 -16.27 17.21 31.95
CA PRO A 313 -16.35 18.63 31.67
C PRO A 313 -15.05 19.13 31.04
N THR A 314 -15.06 20.37 30.55
CA THR A 314 -13.83 21.09 30.18
C THR A 314 -13.40 22.02 31.31
N ILE A 315 -12.16 21.88 31.80
CA ILE A 315 -11.53 22.80 32.74
C ILE A 315 -10.16 23.19 32.19
N VAL A 316 -9.91 24.50 32.03
CA VAL A 316 -8.67 25.05 31.46
C VAL A 316 -8.34 24.44 30.08
N GLY A 317 -9.37 24.25 29.25
CA GLY A 317 -9.23 23.72 27.90
C GLY A 317 -8.96 22.21 27.82
N GLU A 318 -9.19 21.45 28.90
CA GLU A 318 -8.84 20.03 28.94
C GLU A 318 -9.90 19.14 29.60
N ALA A 319 -9.90 17.85 29.26
CA ALA A 319 -10.60 16.79 29.97
C ALA A 319 -9.95 16.55 31.35
N LEU A 320 -10.73 16.05 32.31
CA LEU A 320 -10.23 15.89 33.66
C LEU A 320 -9.36 14.64 33.84
N LYS A 321 -8.35 14.78 34.71
CA LYS A 321 -7.35 13.75 34.99
C LYS A 321 -7.92 12.33 35.20
N PRO A 322 -9.01 12.10 35.95
CA PRO A 322 -9.51 10.73 36.14
C PRO A 322 -9.92 10.04 34.83
N ILE A 323 -10.43 10.80 33.85
CA ILE A 323 -10.78 10.28 32.53
C ILE A 323 -9.52 10.02 31.68
N TRP A 324 -8.51 10.90 31.79
CA TRP A 324 -7.20 10.65 31.18
C TRP A 324 -6.50 9.43 31.74
N ASP A 325 -6.55 9.23 33.06
CA ASP A 325 -5.93 8.10 33.73
C ASP A 325 -6.51 6.75 33.24
N LEU A 326 -7.81 6.70 32.92
CA LEU A 326 -8.42 5.52 32.30
C LEU A 326 -7.95 5.35 30.85
N THR A 327 -8.10 6.37 30.01
CA THR A 327 -7.81 6.27 28.57
C THR A 327 -6.32 6.10 28.22
N THR A 328 -5.43 6.52 29.11
CA THR A 328 -3.97 6.30 28.98
C THR A 328 -3.55 4.90 29.45
N SER A 329 -4.34 4.25 30.30
CA SER A 329 -4.12 2.85 30.73
C SER A 329 -4.74 1.82 29.76
N MET A 330 -5.35 2.26 28.67
CA MET A 330 -5.95 1.41 27.65
C MET A 330 -5.01 1.18 26.46
N PHE A 331 -5.10 -0.01 25.87
CA PHE A 331 -4.31 -0.45 24.71
C PHE A 331 -5.21 -0.84 23.54
N ALA A 332 -4.81 -0.49 22.31
CA ALA A 332 -5.59 -0.74 21.10
C ALA A 332 -5.80 -2.23 20.80
N CYS A 333 -4.81 -3.10 21.07
CA CYS A 333 -4.95 -4.54 20.86
C CYS A 333 -6.02 -5.17 21.76
N THR A 334 -6.18 -4.67 22.98
CA THR A 334 -7.13 -5.19 23.97
C THR A 334 -8.52 -4.55 23.86
N HIS A 335 -8.57 -3.23 23.65
CA HIS A 335 -9.80 -2.45 23.74
C HIS A 335 -10.33 -1.98 22.38
N GLY A 336 -9.53 -2.05 21.31
CA GLY A 336 -9.91 -1.61 19.97
C GLY A 336 -11.14 -2.36 19.44
N GLY A 337 -11.83 -1.74 18.49
CA GLY A 337 -13.05 -2.28 17.87
C GLY A 337 -14.33 -2.14 18.69
N LYS A 338 -14.24 -1.81 19.99
CA LYS A 338 -15.41 -1.49 20.83
C LYS A 338 -16.07 -0.18 20.40
N LEU A 339 -17.38 -0.06 20.58
CA LEU A 339 -18.10 1.19 20.31
C LEU A 339 -17.73 2.20 21.40
N ALA A 340 -17.34 3.42 21.03
CA ALA A 340 -16.93 4.39 22.04
C ALA A 340 -17.27 5.83 21.67
N SER A 341 -17.45 6.67 22.69
CA SER A 341 -17.46 8.13 22.53
C SER A 341 -17.19 8.84 23.84
N ALA A 342 -17.31 10.17 23.82
CA ALA A 342 -17.21 11.03 24.98
C ALA A 342 -18.34 12.05 25.01
N PHE A 343 -18.68 12.53 26.19
CA PHE A 343 -19.69 13.56 26.38
C PHE A 343 -19.33 14.47 27.55
N GLY A 344 -19.98 15.63 27.63
CA GLY A 344 -19.97 16.41 28.86
C GLY A 344 -20.30 17.89 28.71
N SER A 345 -20.33 18.56 29.86
CA SER A 345 -20.67 19.97 29.96
C SER A 345 -19.45 20.90 29.83
N PHE A 346 -19.62 22.10 29.27
CA PHE A 346 -18.55 23.10 29.18
C PHE A 346 -19.03 24.54 29.36
N GLY A 347 -18.13 25.47 29.68
CA GLY A 347 -18.48 26.89 29.88
C GLY A 347 -18.46 27.71 28.59
N TRP A 348 -17.26 28.07 28.13
CA TRP A 348 -17.04 28.92 26.94
C TRP A 348 -16.35 28.18 25.79
N SER A 349 -15.57 27.13 26.08
CA SER A 349 -14.93 26.25 25.10
C SER A 349 -14.96 24.79 25.57
N GLY A 350 -15.13 23.85 24.65
CA GLY A 350 -15.54 22.46 24.89
C GLY A 350 -14.51 21.42 24.46
N GLU A 351 -13.23 21.68 24.70
CA GLU A 351 -12.10 20.87 24.22
C GLU A 351 -12.07 19.45 24.80
N GLY A 352 -12.41 19.27 26.08
CA GLY A 352 -12.23 17.99 26.78
C GLY A 352 -12.90 16.80 26.08
N VAL A 353 -14.14 16.96 25.63
CA VAL A 353 -14.84 15.91 24.85
C VAL A 353 -14.11 15.60 23.54
N SER A 354 -13.63 16.62 22.81
CA SER A 354 -12.89 16.42 21.57
C SER A 354 -11.57 15.69 21.79
N HIS A 355 -10.83 16.02 22.85
CA HIS A 355 -9.55 15.38 23.13
C HIS A 355 -9.73 13.90 23.45
N ILE A 356 -10.76 13.54 24.22
CA ILE A 356 -11.06 12.13 24.49
C ILE A 356 -11.52 11.41 23.22
N VAL A 357 -12.36 12.02 22.38
CA VAL A 357 -12.74 11.44 21.08
C VAL A 357 -11.50 11.12 20.23
N GLU A 358 -10.53 12.04 20.13
CA GLU A 358 -9.28 11.78 19.40
C GLU A 358 -8.44 10.68 20.04
N ARG A 359 -8.39 10.62 21.37
CA ARG A 359 -7.72 9.52 22.09
C ARG A 359 -8.38 8.16 21.79
N LEU A 360 -9.71 8.08 21.74
CA LEU A 360 -10.42 6.84 21.42
C LEU A 360 -10.13 6.38 19.98
N LYS A 361 -9.96 7.31 19.04
CA LYS A 361 -9.53 6.99 17.66
C LYS A 361 -8.12 6.39 17.64
N GLN A 362 -7.18 6.94 18.41
CA GLN A 362 -5.83 6.36 18.56
C GLN A 362 -5.85 4.94 19.12
N LEU A 363 -6.85 4.61 19.95
CA LEU A 363 -7.07 3.26 20.49
C LEU A 363 -7.80 2.32 19.51
N ARG A 364 -8.01 2.74 18.25
CA ARG A 364 -8.69 1.98 17.18
C ARG A 364 -10.11 1.54 17.56
N MET A 365 -10.82 2.36 18.32
CA MET A 365 -12.22 2.11 18.67
C MET A 365 -13.16 2.49 17.53
N LYS A 366 -14.39 1.97 17.55
CA LYS A 366 -15.48 2.44 16.69
C LYS A 366 -16.05 3.70 17.32
N VAL A 367 -15.50 4.86 16.95
CA VAL A 367 -15.84 6.12 17.59
C VAL A 367 -17.06 6.77 16.93
N VAL A 368 -18.06 7.14 17.73
CA VAL A 368 -19.14 8.04 17.30
C VAL A 368 -18.89 9.45 17.79
N ASP A 369 -19.51 10.46 17.17
CA ASP A 369 -19.34 11.86 17.54
C ASP A 369 -19.69 12.10 19.02
N GLY A 370 -18.94 12.99 19.66
CA GLY A 370 -19.12 13.30 21.09
C GLY A 370 -20.19 14.38 21.34
N LEU A 371 -20.91 14.26 22.46
CA LEU A 371 -21.96 15.22 22.85
C LEU A 371 -21.39 16.32 23.76
N LYS A 372 -21.63 17.59 23.41
CA LYS A 372 -21.16 18.75 24.18
C LYS A 372 -22.31 19.66 24.54
N ILE A 373 -22.56 19.86 25.83
CA ILE A 373 -23.64 20.73 26.31
C ILE A 373 -23.05 21.95 27.03
N LYS A 374 -23.54 23.14 26.70
CA LYS A 374 -23.02 24.38 27.26
C LYS A 374 -23.71 24.70 28.60
N PHE A 375 -22.92 24.83 29.65
CA PHE A 375 -23.35 25.06 31.04
C PHE A 375 -24.35 23.99 31.52
N LYS A 376 -25.37 24.40 32.27
CA LYS A 376 -26.37 23.54 32.86
C LYS A 376 -27.31 23.03 31.76
N PRO A 377 -27.52 21.70 31.62
CA PRO A 377 -28.47 21.17 30.64
C PRO A 377 -29.89 21.68 30.93
N GLY A 378 -30.54 22.21 29.90
CA GLY A 378 -31.97 22.49 29.87
C GLY A 378 -32.77 21.28 29.39
N LYS A 379 -34.10 21.42 29.32
CA LYS A 379 -34.98 20.32 28.88
C LYS A 379 -34.63 19.77 27.49
N ASN A 380 -34.26 20.64 26.55
CA ASN A 380 -33.91 20.20 25.20
C ASN A 380 -32.56 19.47 25.18
N ASP A 381 -31.59 19.94 25.96
CA ASP A 381 -30.27 19.29 26.06
C ASP A 381 -30.39 17.89 26.70
N LEU A 382 -31.31 17.71 27.66
CA LEU A 382 -31.61 16.41 28.26
C LEU A 382 -32.30 15.46 27.26
N ILE A 383 -33.18 15.97 26.39
CA ILE A 383 -33.76 15.19 25.29
C ILE A 383 -32.66 14.78 24.29
N GLU A 384 -31.76 15.70 23.95
CA GLU A 384 -30.62 15.41 23.08
C GLU A 384 -29.69 14.36 23.70
N ALA A 385 -29.39 14.46 25.00
CA ALA A 385 -28.60 13.46 25.74
C ALA A 385 -29.29 12.08 25.75
N TYR A 386 -30.60 12.06 25.94
CA TYR A 386 -31.39 10.83 25.85
C TYR A 386 -31.32 10.22 24.44
N ASP A 387 -31.58 11.00 23.39
CA ASP A 387 -31.58 10.52 22.00
C ASP A 387 -30.18 10.06 21.59
N TYR A 388 -29.14 10.77 22.02
CA TYR A 388 -27.74 10.38 21.84
C TYR A 388 -27.44 9.00 22.46
N GLY A 389 -27.90 8.75 23.69
CA GLY A 389 -27.78 7.44 24.32
C GLY A 389 -28.58 6.36 23.58
N TYR A 390 -29.79 6.69 23.13
CA TYR A 390 -30.63 5.75 22.37
C TYR A 390 -29.99 5.35 21.04
N ASP A 391 -29.41 6.30 20.31
CA ASP A 391 -28.65 6.08 19.08
C ASP A 391 -27.43 5.19 19.33
N PHE A 392 -26.65 5.50 20.36
CA PHE A 392 -25.49 4.70 20.75
C PHE A 392 -25.88 3.23 21.01
N GLY A 393 -26.98 3.01 21.73
CA GLY A 393 -27.49 1.67 21.99
C GLY A 393 -28.04 0.97 20.74
N CYS A 394 -28.65 1.69 19.80
CA CYS A 394 -29.07 1.13 18.51
C CYS A 394 -27.87 0.67 17.67
N VAL A 395 -26.81 1.48 17.60
CA VAL A 395 -25.55 1.11 16.92
C VAL A 395 -24.92 -0.11 17.57
N LEU A 396 -24.90 -0.18 18.91
CA LEU A 396 -24.32 -1.32 19.63
C LEU A 396 -25.06 -2.64 19.37
N LEU A 397 -26.38 -2.57 19.20
CA LEU A 397 -27.25 -3.72 18.94
C LEU A 397 -27.38 -4.06 17.44
N ASP A 398 -26.69 -3.32 16.56
CA ASP A 398 -26.78 -3.46 15.10
C ASP A 398 -28.23 -3.44 14.60
N LYS A 399 -29.02 -2.49 15.13
CA LYS A 399 -30.42 -2.31 14.75
C LYS A 399 -30.66 -0.90 14.21
N GLU A 400 -31.55 -0.81 13.22
CA GLU A 400 -31.98 0.49 12.71
C GLU A 400 -32.69 1.29 13.80
N ASN A 401 -32.34 2.57 13.94
CA ASN A 401 -33.12 3.47 14.78
C ASN A 401 -34.40 3.87 14.02
N PRO A 402 -35.61 3.50 14.50
CA PRO A 402 -36.86 3.89 13.85
C PRO A 402 -37.11 5.41 13.85
N ARG A 403 -36.33 6.20 14.60
CA ARG A 403 -36.43 7.67 14.69
C ARG A 403 -35.58 8.42 13.64
N THR A 404 -34.61 7.79 12.96
CA THR A 404 -33.63 8.46 12.07
C THR A 404 -33.88 8.32 10.57
N LYS A 405 -35.12 8.02 10.15
CA LYS A 405 -35.53 7.71 8.76
C LYS A 405 -35.27 8.80 7.68
N GLU A 406 -34.50 9.84 7.95
CA GLU A 406 -34.27 10.96 7.02
C GLU A 406 -32.82 11.26 6.62
N LYS A 407 -31.78 10.53 7.06
CA LYS A 407 -30.40 10.82 6.59
C LYS A 407 -29.53 9.57 6.41
N SER A 408 -29.35 9.12 5.16
CA SER A 408 -28.33 8.11 4.79
C SER A 408 -26.94 8.75 4.65
N ALA A 409 -25.92 8.17 5.27
CA ALA A 409 -24.53 8.61 5.19
C ALA A 409 -23.83 8.07 3.92
N LYS A 410 -23.18 8.96 3.16
CA LYS A 410 -22.30 8.64 2.02
C LYS A 410 -20.96 8.06 2.50
N LYS A 411 -20.41 7.12 1.75
CA LYS A 411 -19.03 6.64 1.92
C LYS A 411 -18.02 7.68 1.43
N LYS A 412 -16.91 7.87 2.14
CA LYS A 412 -15.82 8.80 1.78
C LYS A 412 -14.74 8.08 0.96
N LEU A 413 -14.27 8.72 -0.10
CA LEU A 413 -13.20 8.21 -0.98
C LEU A 413 -11.92 9.04 -0.80
N VAL A 414 -10.78 8.43 -1.12
CA VAL A 414 -9.46 9.09 -1.15
C VAL A 414 -8.74 8.78 -2.47
N LYS A 415 -7.90 9.70 -2.93
CA LYS A 415 -7.06 9.60 -4.14
C LYS A 415 -5.60 9.56 -3.74
N CYS A 416 -4.85 8.59 -4.27
CA CYS A 416 -3.41 8.57 -4.17
C CYS A 416 -2.78 9.61 -5.10
N LEU A 417 -1.96 10.52 -4.58
CA LEU A 417 -1.25 11.52 -5.40
C LEU A 417 -0.10 10.93 -6.22
N VAL A 418 0.36 9.72 -5.91
CA VAL A 418 1.47 9.07 -6.63
C VAL A 418 1.01 8.41 -7.92
N CYS A 419 -0.05 7.60 -7.87
CA CYS A 419 -0.56 6.86 -9.04
C CYS A 419 -1.91 7.36 -9.55
N GLY A 420 -2.59 8.24 -8.82
CA GLY A 420 -3.91 8.76 -9.16
C GLY A 420 -5.09 7.84 -8.81
N GLU A 421 -4.85 6.66 -8.23
CA GLU A 421 -5.89 5.70 -7.88
C GLU A 421 -6.85 6.27 -6.82
N ILE A 422 -8.16 6.07 -7.01
CA ILE A 422 -9.21 6.46 -6.05
C ILE A 422 -9.77 5.20 -5.40
N PHE A 423 -9.82 5.17 -4.07
CA PHE A 423 -10.29 4.01 -3.29
C PHE A 423 -10.97 4.45 -1.99
N GLU A 424 -11.60 3.51 -1.28
CA GLU A 424 -12.32 3.81 -0.04
C GLU A 424 -11.36 4.34 1.06
N GLU A 425 -11.79 5.39 1.76
CA GLU A 425 -11.06 5.93 2.91
C GLU A 425 -10.90 4.83 3.99
N GLY A 426 -9.67 4.64 4.50
CA GLY A 426 -9.35 3.62 5.50
C GLY A 426 -8.36 2.54 5.05
N ILE A 427 -8.04 2.50 3.74
CA ILE A 427 -6.88 1.73 3.24
C ILE A 427 -5.60 2.49 3.64
N GLU A 428 -4.64 1.81 4.28
CA GLU A 428 -3.40 2.42 4.80
C GLU A 428 -2.28 2.52 3.74
N ILE A 429 -2.31 1.63 2.74
CA ILE A 429 -1.32 1.54 1.67
C ILE A 429 -2.07 1.50 0.34
N CYS A 430 -1.66 2.33 -0.62
CA CYS A 430 -2.32 2.39 -1.90
C CYS A 430 -2.30 1.01 -2.55
N PRO A 431 -3.46 0.44 -2.93
CA PRO A 431 -3.54 -0.93 -3.45
C PRO A 431 -2.84 -1.07 -4.81
N VAL A 432 -2.54 0.05 -5.47
CA VAL A 432 -1.90 0.08 -6.79
C VAL A 432 -0.39 0.31 -6.69
N CYS A 433 0.06 1.38 -6.04
CA CYS A 433 1.47 1.75 -6.05
C CYS A 433 2.23 1.50 -4.75
N GLY A 434 1.57 1.03 -3.69
CA GLY A 434 2.21 0.62 -2.45
C GLY A 434 2.69 1.76 -1.55
N VAL A 435 2.35 3.02 -1.85
CA VAL A 435 2.71 4.18 -1.01
C VAL A 435 1.75 4.32 0.17
N GLY A 436 2.22 4.87 1.29
CA GLY A 436 1.41 5.04 2.49
C GLY A 436 0.38 6.15 2.38
N LYS A 437 -0.57 6.15 3.34
CA LYS A 437 -1.70 7.09 3.41
C LYS A 437 -1.33 8.57 3.50
N GLU A 438 -0.09 8.88 3.87
CA GLU A 438 0.45 10.24 3.82
C GLU A 438 0.45 10.85 2.41
N ASN A 439 0.23 10.03 1.37
CA ASN A 439 0.12 10.46 -0.02
C ASN A 439 -1.33 10.50 -0.53
N PHE A 440 -2.33 10.36 0.34
CA PHE A 440 -3.74 10.32 -0.06
C PHE A 440 -4.44 11.65 0.23
N VAL A 441 -5.27 12.09 -0.71
CA VAL A 441 -6.14 13.27 -0.55
C VAL A 441 -7.60 12.85 -0.60
N PRO A 442 -8.49 13.42 0.22
CA PRO A 442 -9.92 13.15 0.11
C PRO A 442 -10.44 13.46 -1.29
N VAL A 443 -11.37 12.63 -1.77
CA VAL A 443 -12.11 12.87 -3.00
C VAL A 443 -13.54 13.19 -2.61
N GLU A 444 -13.99 14.39 -2.98
CA GLU A 444 -15.41 14.68 -2.96
C GLU A 444 -16.06 13.96 -4.15
N VAL A 445 -17.01 13.08 -3.85
CA VAL A 445 -17.85 12.46 -4.88
C VAL A 445 -19.04 13.36 -5.07
N ASP A 446 -19.06 14.07 -6.20
CA ASP A 446 -20.26 14.78 -6.63
C ASP A 446 -21.41 13.77 -6.75
N GLU A 447 -22.52 14.06 -6.09
CA GLU A 447 -23.72 13.27 -6.27
C GLU A 447 -24.27 13.54 -7.67
N VAL A 448 -24.09 12.57 -8.58
CA VAL A 448 -24.65 12.65 -9.93
C VAL A 448 -26.18 12.52 -9.83
N SER A 449 -26.85 13.68 -9.77
CA SER A 449 -28.31 13.76 -9.69
C SER A 449 -28.98 13.66 -11.07
N TYR A 450 -28.25 13.90 -12.15
CA TYR A 450 -28.76 13.82 -13.51
C TYR A 450 -28.90 12.36 -13.97
N LYS A 451 -30.09 12.03 -14.49
CA LYS A 451 -30.41 10.72 -15.07
C LYS A 451 -31.14 10.90 -16.39
N ASN A 452 -30.71 10.18 -17.41
CA ASN A 452 -31.31 10.15 -18.74
C ASN A 452 -31.29 8.71 -19.28
N ASN A 453 -32.26 7.91 -18.85
CA ASN A 453 -32.37 6.52 -19.26
C ASN A 453 -32.96 6.42 -20.68
N THR A 454 -32.09 6.22 -21.66
CA THR A 454 -32.43 6.02 -23.07
C THR A 454 -31.99 4.62 -23.53
N SER A 455 -32.42 4.21 -24.72
CA SER A 455 -31.92 3.00 -25.39
C SER A 455 -30.79 3.30 -26.37
N GLU A 456 -30.10 4.42 -26.22
CA GLU A 456 -29.02 4.82 -27.13
C GLU A 456 -27.84 3.85 -27.07
N PHE A 457 -27.15 3.74 -28.20
CA PHE A 457 -25.93 2.96 -28.34
C PHE A 457 -24.69 3.86 -28.31
N TYR A 458 -23.90 3.70 -27.26
CA TYR A 458 -22.64 4.39 -27.04
C TYR A 458 -21.48 3.51 -27.51
N LEU A 459 -20.72 4.02 -28.48
CA LEU A 459 -19.51 3.36 -28.98
C LEU A 459 -18.27 4.12 -28.50
N ILE A 460 -17.45 3.48 -27.68
CA ILE A 460 -16.21 4.03 -27.15
C ILE A 460 -15.04 3.38 -27.87
N LEU A 461 -14.28 4.20 -28.61
CA LEU A 461 -13.11 3.76 -29.36
C LEU A 461 -11.87 3.92 -28.48
N GLY A 462 -11.47 2.84 -27.81
CA GLY A 462 -10.32 2.78 -26.91
C GLY A 462 -10.70 2.28 -25.52
N ASN A 463 -9.88 1.40 -24.94
CA ASN A 463 -10.06 0.90 -23.57
C ASN A 463 -9.05 1.47 -22.56
N GLY A 464 -8.39 2.59 -22.86
CA GLY A 464 -7.52 3.27 -21.90
C GLY A 464 -8.30 3.90 -20.73
N ALA A 465 -7.59 4.59 -19.83
CA ALA A 465 -8.16 5.29 -18.68
C ALA A 465 -9.35 6.21 -19.06
N ALA A 466 -9.21 6.97 -20.15
CA ALA A 466 -10.27 7.85 -20.63
C ALA A 466 -11.52 7.09 -21.11
N GLY A 467 -11.34 5.94 -21.77
CA GLY A 467 -12.46 5.12 -22.25
C GLY A 467 -13.24 4.47 -21.10
N VAL A 468 -12.53 3.95 -20.09
CA VAL A 468 -13.15 3.39 -18.88
C VAL A 468 -13.91 4.46 -18.11
N SER A 469 -13.28 5.62 -17.89
CA SER A 469 -13.91 6.73 -17.17
C SER A 469 -15.13 7.28 -17.91
N ALA A 470 -15.10 7.32 -19.25
CA ALA A 470 -16.27 7.67 -20.05
C ALA A 470 -17.41 6.63 -19.92
N ALA A 471 -17.08 5.34 -19.96
CA ALA A 471 -18.07 4.27 -19.80
C ALA A 471 -18.75 4.31 -18.43
N GLU A 472 -17.97 4.57 -17.37
CA GLU A 472 -18.47 4.75 -16.01
C GLU A 472 -19.41 5.96 -15.93
N ALA A 473 -18.97 7.13 -16.41
CA ALA A 473 -19.78 8.35 -16.38
C ALA A 473 -21.07 8.25 -17.21
N ILE A 474 -21.07 7.50 -18.33
CA ILE A 474 -22.29 7.18 -19.09
C ILE A 474 -23.21 6.31 -18.23
N ARG A 475 -22.70 5.21 -17.66
CA ARG A 475 -23.53 4.27 -16.90
C ARG A 475 -24.16 4.90 -15.66
N GLU A 476 -23.46 5.81 -14.99
CA GLU A 476 -23.99 6.59 -13.87
C GLU A 476 -25.20 7.44 -14.27
N ARG A 477 -25.29 7.91 -15.51
CA ARG A 477 -26.35 8.80 -16.00
C ARG A 477 -27.43 8.07 -16.79
N ASN A 478 -27.08 6.95 -17.44
CA ASN A 478 -27.95 6.20 -18.32
C ASN A 478 -27.84 4.70 -18.02
N GLU A 479 -28.77 4.20 -17.21
CA GLU A 479 -28.79 2.82 -16.72
C GLU A 479 -29.31 1.82 -17.77
N THR A 480 -30.01 2.30 -18.80
CA THR A 480 -30.67 1.45 -19.81
C THR A 480 -29.95 1.38 -21.15
N CYS A 481 -28.94 2.22 -21.38
CA CYS A 481 -28.20 2.24 -22.63
C CYS A 481 -27.30 1.02 -22.86
N SER A 482 -26.90 0.86 -24.12
CA SER A 482 -25.86 -0.09 -24.53
C SER A 482 -24.52 0.62 -24.65
N ILE A 483 -23.50 0.09 -23.97
CA ILE A 483 -22.12 0.63 -24.03
C ILE A 483 -21.21 -0.44 -24.61
N VAL A 484 -20.53 -0.11 -25.70
CA VAL A 484 -19.52 -0.95 -26.33
C VAL A 484 -18.18 -0.24 -26.32
N MET A 485 -17.19 -0.84 -25.66
CA MET A 485 -15.81 -0.40 -25.66
C MET A 485 -14.99 -1.26 -26.62
N VAL A 486 -14.19 -0.62 -27.46
CA VAL A 486 -13.37 -1.33 -28.45
C VAL A 486 -11.89 -1.10 -28.21
N SER A 487 -11.09 -2.16 -28.30
CA SER A 487 -9.63 -2.09 -28.15
C SER A 487 -8.92 -2.87 -29.24
N ASN A 488 -7.75 -2.38 -29.65
CA ASN A 488 -6.82 -3.12 -30.51
C ASN A 488 -5.86 -4.03 -29.72
N GLU A 489 -5.99 -4.08 -28.40
CA GLU A 489 -5.25 -4.99 -27.53
C GLU A 489 -6.14 -6.18 -27.13
N SER A 490 -5.52 -7.32 -26.81
CA SER A 490 -6.18 -8.58 -26.43
C SER A 490 -6.54 -8.66 -24.94
N VAL A 491 -6.42 -7.55 -24.22
CA VAL A 491 -6.59 -7.48 -22.76
C VAL A 491 -7.54 -6.36 -22.35
N LEU A 492 -8.19 -6.54 -21.20
CA LEU A 492 -8.97 -5.48 -20.55
C LEU A 492 -8.08 -4.32 -20.12
N SER A 493 -8.71 -3.19 -19.79
CA SER A 493 -8.05 -1.97 -19.37
C SER A 493 -7.15 -2.18 -18.16
N TYR A 494 -5.93 -1.64 -18.21
CA TYR A 494 -4.93 -1.78 -17.16
C TYR A 494 -4.21 -0.46 -16.87
N ASN A 495 -3.60 -0.37 -15.68
CA ASN A 495 -2.87 0.79 -15.18
C ASN A 495 -1.54 0.92 -15.94
N ARG A 496 -1.54 1.71 -17.03
CA ARG A 496 -0.35 1.92 -17.87
C ARG A 496 0.88 2.48 -17.13
N PRO A 497 0.74 3.41 -16.17
CA PRO A 497 1.85 3.84 -15.32
C PRO A 497 2.61 2.71 -14.60
N MET A 498 1.99 1.53 -14.39
CA MET A 498 2.63 0.39 -13.74
C MET A 498 3.46 -0.50 -14.69
N LEU A 499 3.42 -0.24 -16.01
CA LEU A 499 4.09 -1.10 -16.99
C LEU A 499 5.61 -1.18 -16.81
N THR A 500 6.28 -0.05 -16.56
CA THR A 500 7.73 0.01 -16.32
C THR A 500 8.12 -0.85 -15.13
N LYS A 501 7.43 -0.68 -13.99
CA LYS A 501 7.63 -1.48 -12.76
C LYS A 501 7.33 -2.96 -12.94
N SER A 502 6.45 -3.31 -13.88
CA SER A 502 6.11 -4.71 -14.18
C SER A 502 7.10 -5.44 -15.09
N MET A 503 8.15 -4.76 -15.55
CA MET A 503 9.12 -5.34 -16.50
C MET A 503 9.98 -6.45 -15.90
N LEU A 504 10.27 -6.39 -14.60
CA LEU A 504 11.05 -7.44 -13.90
C LEU A 504 10.21 -8.33 -13.01
N ALA A 505 9.14 -7.78 -12.45
CA ALA A 505 8.26 -8.52 -11.55
C ALA A 505 7.24 -9.30 -12.38
N SER A 506 7.12 -10.59 -12.12
CA SER A 506 6.10 -11.48 -12.71
C SER A 506 4.69 -11.09 -12.23
N PHE A 507 4.20 -9.92 -12.63
CA PHE A 507 2.82 -9.53 -12.39
C PHE A 507 1.91 -10.22 -13.38
N ASN A 508 0.83 -10.80 -12.88
CA ASN A 508 -0.21 -11.36 -13.74
C ASN A 508 -1.12 -10.22 -14.24
N PRO A 509 -1.65 -10.28 -15.48
CA PRO A 509 -2.53 -9.25 -16.04
C PRO A 509 -3.68 -8.76 -15.13
N PRO A 510 -4.33 -9.61 -14.30
CA PRO A 510 -5.36 -9.15 -13.34
C PRO A 510 -4.85 -8.16 -12.29
N GLN A 511 -3.56 -8.20 -11.93
CA GLN A 511 -2.97 -7.27 -10.96
C GLN A 511 -2.72 -5.87 -11.52
N LEU A 512 -2.67 -5.75 -12.85
CA LEU A 512 -2.55 -4.46 -13.54
C LEU A 512 -3.93 -3.91 -13.95
N ALA A 513 -5.00 -4.69 -13.88
CA ALA A 513 -6.31 -4.30 -14.37
C ALA A 513 -6.86 -3.08 -13.61
N ILE A 514 -7.49 -2.13 -14.32
CA ILE A 514 -8.19 -0.99 -13.69
C ILE A 514 -9.42 -1.51 -12.94
N HIS A 515 -10.16 -2.39 -13.60
CA HIS A 515 -11.29 -3.12 -13.04
C HIS A 515 -11.23 -4.58 -13.47
N ASP A 516 -11.76 -5.47 -12.63
CA ASP A 516 -11.92 -6.87 -12.97
C ASP A 516 -13.03 -7.07 -14.03
N GLU A 517 -13.11 -8.28 -14.59
CA GLU A 517 -14.12 -8.61 -15.60
C GLU A 517 -15.55 -8.45 -15.06
N LYS A 518 -15.75 -8.73 -13.77
CA LYS A 518 -17.06 -8.66 -13.11
C LYS A 518 -17.61 -7.23 -13.11
N TRP A 519 -16.77 -6.21 -12.90
CA TRP A 519 -17.20 -4.81 -12.93
C TRP A 519 -17.87 -4.42 -14.25
N TYR A 520 -17.33 -4.89 -15.38
CA TYR A 520 -17.91 -4.62 -16.71
C TYR A 520 -19.23 -5.36 -16.91
N GLN A 521 -19.30 -6.62 -16.46
CA GLN A 521 -20.51 -7.45 -16.53
C GLN A 521 -21.65 -6.83 -15.70
N ASP A 522 -21.38 -6.46 -14.45
CA ASP A 522 -22.35 -5.85 -13.54
C ASP A 522 -22.88 -4.50 -14.05
N ARG A 523 -22.13 -3.83 -14.93
CA ARG A 523 -22.49 -2.54 -15.55
C ARG A 523 -22.98 -2.67 -16.99
N ASN A 524 -23.19 -3.88 -17.51
CA ASN A 524 -23.60 -4.11 -18.90
C ASN A 524 -22.72 -3.35 -19.92
N ILE A 525 -21.40 -3.42 -19.75
CA ILE A 525 -20.41 -2.84 -20.68
C ILE A 525 -19.79 -4.00 -21.47
N ILE A 526 -19.89 -3.92 -22.80
CA ILE A 526 -19.33 -4.95 -23.69
C ILE A 526 -17.96 -4.51 -24.18
N ASN A 527 -16.94 -5.33 -23.90
CA ASN A 527 -15.59 -5.13 -24.43
C ASN A 527 -15.40 -5.94 -25.71
N VAL A 528 -15.03 -5.26 -26.80
CA VAL A 528 -14.66 -5.88 -28.08
C VAL A 528 -13.16 -5.69 -28.28
N LEU A 529 -12.40 -6.74 -27.97
CA LEU A 529 -10.95 -6.76 -28.03
C LEU A 529 -10.44 -7.18 -29.42
N ASP A 530 -9.15 -6.98 -29.67
CA ASP A 530 -8.49 -7.33 -30.94
C ASP A 530 -9.11 -6.69 -32.19
N LYS A 531 -9.66 -5.47 -32.06
CA LYS A 531 -10.24 -4.70 -33.17
C LYS A 531 -9.53 -3.37 -33.37
N THR A 532 -8.96 -3.20 -34.55
CA THR A 532 -8.38 -1.93 -34.99
C THR A 532 -9.41 -1.13 -35.78
N VAL A 533 -9.68 0.09 -35.34
CA VAL A 533 -10.56 1.04 -36.08
C VAL A 533 -9.92 1.38 -37.41
N LYS A 534 -10.69 1.28 -38.50
CA LYS A 534 -10.25 1.58 -39.86
C LYS A 534 -10.78 2.92 -40.37
N SER A 535 -12.04 3.24 -40.09
CA SER A 535 -12.68 4.48 -40.54
C SER A 535 -13.95 4.76 -39.75
N ILE A 536 -14.34 6.03 -39.68
CA ILE A 536 -15.61 6.49 -39.09
C ILE A 536 -16.43 7.16 -40.20
N ASP A 537 -17.60 6.61 -40.49
CA ASP A 537 -18.59 7.23 -41.38
C ASP A 537 -19.58 8.04 -40.55
N THR A 538 -19.42 9.37 -40.60
CA THR A 538 -20.17 10.31 -39.78
C THR A 538 -21.58 10.57 -40.31
N GLN A 539 -21.85 10.27 -41.59
CA GLN A 539 -23.19 10.37 -42.18
C GLN A 539 -24.03 9.14 -41.86
N ALA A 540 -23.43 7.94 -41.98
CA ALA A 540 -24.10 6.68 -41.66
C ALA A 540 -24.10 6.37 -40.15
N LYS A 541 -23.37 7.15 -39.34
CA LYS A 541 -23.04 6.90 -37.93
C LYS A 541 -22.56 5.47 -37.70
N GLU A 542 -21.50 5.10 -38.42
CA GLU A 542 -20.95 3.75 -38.43
C GLU A 542 -19.41 3.78 -38.32
N VAL A 543 -18.85 2.88 -37.52
CA VAL A 543 -17.40 2.66 -37.42
C VAL A 543 -17.05 1.32 -38.05
N ALA A 544 -16.10 1.32 -38.98
CA ALA A 544 -15.59 0.11 -39.61
C ALA A 544 -14.24 -0.30 -39.01
N PHE A 545 -14.05 -1.62 -38.84
CA PHE A 545 -12.83 -2.22 -38.29
C PHE A 545 -12.03 -2.95 -39.36
N SER A 546 -10.76 -3.24 -39.05
CA SER A 546 -9.81 -3.85 -39.98
C SER A 546 -10.21 -5.25 -40.48
N ASP A 547 -11.00 -5.98 -39.70
CA ASP A 547 -11.51 -7.32 -40.01
C ASP A 547 -12.84 -7.32 -40.78
N GLY A 548 -13.37 -6.14 -41.11
CA GLY A 548 -14.65 -5.97 -41.81
C GLY A 548 -15.87 -5.84 -40.90
N LEU A 549 -15.72 -5.95 -39.57
CA LEU A 549 -16.80 -5.63 -38.63
C LEU A 549 -17.21 -4.15 -38.81
N LYS A 550 -18.51 -3.88 -38.68
CA LYS A 550 -19.10 -2.54 -38.71
C LYS A 550 -20.05 -2.40 -37.54
N LEU A 551 -19.89 -1.35 -36.75
CA LEU A 551 -20.75 -1.04 -35.62
C LEU A 551 -21.38 0.34 -35.81
N LYS A 552 -22.71 0.41 -35.69
CA LYS A 552 -23.44 1.68 -35.66
C LYS A 552 -23.33 2.34 -34.30
N TYR A 553 -23.56 3.65 -34.23
CA TYR A 553 -23.64 4.36 -32.97
C TYR A 553 -24.70 5.46 -32.97
N ASP A 554 -25.24 5.75 -31.80
CA ASP A 554 -25.98 6.99 -31.57
C ASP A 554 -25.03 8.10 -31.12
N LYS A 555 -24.10 7.75 -30.22
CA LYS A 555 -23.00 8.58 -29.71
C LYS A 555 -21.66 7.84 -29.83
N CYS A 556 -20.62 8.52 -30.30
CA CYS A 556 -19.26 7.96 -30.41
C CYS A 556 -18.29 8.75 -29.54
N ILE A 557 -17.50 8.05 -28.72
CA ILE A 557 -16.42 8.65 -27.92
C ILE A 557 -15.08 8.17 -28.47
N TYR A 558 -14.31 9.10 -29.01
CA TYR A 558 -12.96 8.84 -29.52
C TYR A 558 -11.94 8.93 -28.38
N ALA A 559 -11.47 7.78 -27.91
CA ALA A 559 -10.55 7.61 -26.79
C ALA A 559 -9.32 6.75 -27.18
N LEU A 560 -8.88 6.84 -28.44
CA LEU A 560 -7.79 6.00 -28.99
C LEU A 560 -6.39 6.40 -28.48
N GLY A 561 -6.30 7.39 -27.60
CA GLY A 561 -5.08 7.74 -26.87
C GLY A 561 -3.91 8.16 -27.77
N SER A 562 -2.71 7.73 -27.41
CA SER A 562 -1.45 8.12 -28.04
C SER A 562 -0.50 6.95 -28.16
N GLU A 563 0.39 7.00 -29.15
CA GLU A 563 1.50 6.05 -29.33
C GLU A 563 2.84 6.68 -28.99
N CYS A 564 3.83 5.87 -28.61
CA CYS A 564 5.19 6.35 -28.44
C CYS A 564 5.73 6.93 -29.74
N PHE A 565 6.33 8.12 -29.64
CA PHE A 565 7.07 8.68 -30.74
C PHE A 565 8.42 7.98 -30.83
N VAL A 566 8.62 7.20 -31.90
CA VAL A 566 9.91 6.59 -32.22
C VAL A 566 10.61 7.50 -33.24
N PRO A 567 11.75 8.13 -32.89
CA PRO A 567 12.48 8.97 -33.82
C PRO A 567 12.93 8.14 -35.04
N PRO A 568 12.95 8.72 -36.26
CA PRO A 568 13.30 8.01 -37.50
C PRO A 568 14.82 7.80 -37.62
N ILE A 569 15.39 7.08 -36.66
CA ILE A 569 16.81 6.74 -36.58
C ILE A 569 17.03 5.44 -37.38
N PRO A 570 18.02 5.36 -38.28
CA PRO A 570 18.40 4.10 -38.92
C PRO A 570 18.54 2.95 -37.92
N GLY A 571 17.81 1.85 -38.14
CA GLY A 571 17.76 0.70 -37.24
C GLY A 571 16.68 0.74 -36.15
N HIS A 572 15.79 1.73 -36.13
CA HIS A 572 14.69 1.83 -35.15
C HIS A 572 13.65 0.69 -35.25
N ASP A 573 13.65 -0.06 -36.35
CA ASP A 573 12.73 -1.14 -36.68
C ASP A 573 13.23 -2.52 -36.27
N LYS A 574 14.46 -2.61 -35.76
CA LYS A 574 15.05 -3.85 -35.23
C LYS A 574 14.23 -4.41 -34.08
N GLU A 575 14.24 -5.74 -33.94
CA GLU A 575 13.42 -6.43 -32.93
C GLU A 575 13.76 -5.98 -31.50
N GLN A 576 15.04 -5.75 -31.20
CA GLN A 576 15.50 -5.34 -29.87
C GLN A 576 15.36 -3.83 -29.60
N VAL A 577 14.72 -3.07 -30.49
CA VAL A 577 14.32 -1.69 -30.24
C VAL A 577 12.86 -1.71 -29.80
N VAL A 578 12.60 -1.30 -28.56
CA VAL A 578 11.27 -1.38 -27.94
C VAL A 578 10.88 -0.02 -27.37
N ALA A 579 9.68 0.44 -27.71
CA ALA A 579 9.06 1.59 -27.08
C ALA A 579 8.02 1.10 -26.07
N ILE A 580 8.19 1.40 -24.78
CA ILE A 580 7.31 0.87 -23.72
C ILE A 580 6.01 1.67 -23.71
N ARG A 581 4.92 1.09 -24.23
CA ARG A 581 3.57 1.70 -24.19
C ARG A 581 2.47 0.71 -23.83
N ARG A 582 2.64 -0.54 -24.22
CA ARG A 582 1.67 -1.61 -24.16
C ARG A 582 2.18 -2.76 -23.30
N LEU A 583 1.27 -3.59 -22.81
CA LEU A 583 1.64 -4.78 -22.04
C LEU A 583 2.49 -5.75 -22.89
N SER A 584 2.22 -5.82 -24.20
CA SER A 584 3.01 -6.59 -25.15
C SER A 584 4.49 -6.19 -25.19
N ASP A 585 4.80 -4.91 -24.98
CA ASP A 585 6.17 -4.39 -25.03
C ASP A 585 6.97 -4.88 -23.82
N VAL A 586 6.33 -4.86 -22.65
CA VAL A 586 6.90 -5.37 -21.40
C VAL A 586 7.15 -6.88 -21.49
N VAL A 587 6.18 -7.64 -22.02
CA VAL A 587 6.34 -9.08 -22.27
C VAL A 587 7.48 -9.36 -23.25
N LYS A 588 7.64 -8.52 -24.29
CA LYS A 588 8.71 -8.63 -25.27
C LYS A 588 10.08 -8.39 -24.60
N ILE A 589 10.21 -7.35 -23.78
CA ILE A 589 11.46 -7.06 -23.05
C ILE A 589 11.79 -8.20 -22.10
N GLY A 590 10.82 -8.69 -21.31
CA GLY A 590 11.04 -9.78 -20.37
C GLY A 590 11.58 -11.06 -21.03
N LYS A 591 11.21 -11.35 -22.29
CA LYS A 591 11.76 -12.47 -23.06
C LYS A 591 13.21 -12.26 -23.51
N MET A 592 13.61 -11.03 -23.80
CA MET A 592 14.95 -10.69 -24.28
C MET A 592 15.95 -10.54 -23.13
N LEU A 593 15.48 -10.01 -22.00
CA LEU A 593 16.28 -9.58 -20.87
C LEU A 593 17.31 -10.61 -20.35
N PRO A 594 17.02 -11.93 -20.28
CA PRO A 594 18.00 -12.92 -19.83
C PRO A 594 19.31 -12.96 -20.65
N ASN A 595 19.28 -12.45 -21.89
CA ASN A 595 20.42 -12.43 -22.80
C ASN A 595 21.03 -11.03 -22.97
N VAL A 596 20.59 -10.03 -22.20
CA VAL A 596 21.01 -8.64 -22.32
C VAL A 596 21.99 -8.29 -21.21
N LYS A 597 23.20 -7.85 -21.60
CA LYS A 597 24.23 -7.31 -20.71
C LYS A 597 24.32 -5.80 -20.78
N HIS A 598 24.12 -5.21 -21.96
CA HIS A 598 24.15 -3.77 -22.17
C HIS A 598 22.83 -3.28 -22.75
N ALA A 599 22.25 -2.24 -22.16
CA ALA A 599 21.03 -1.63 -22.64
C ALA A 599 21.20 -0.11 -22.76
N VAL A 600 20.61 0.46 -23.82
CA VAL A 600 20.56 1.90 -24.00
C VAL A 600 19.11 2.37 -23.87
N VAL A 601 18.89 3.43 -23.10
CA VAL A 601 17.58 4.09 -23.00
C VAL A 601 17.64 5.46 -23.66
N ILE A 602 16.90 5.64 -24.74
CA ILE A 602 16.79 6.90 -25.47
C ILE A 602 15.64 7.71 -24.86
N GLY A 603 15.97 8.78 -24.15
CA GLY A 603 15.03 9.69 -23.48
C GLY A 603 15.17 9.68 -21.96
N GLY A 604 15.43 10.85 -21.38
CA GLY A 604 15.59 11.13 -19.95
C GLY A 604 14.33 11.68 -19.28
N GLY A 605 13.15 11.25 -19.75
CA GLY A 605 11.85 11.47 -19.10
C GLY A 605 11.55 10.40 -18.04
N VAL A 606 10.44 10.53 -17.32
CA VAL A 606 10.04 9.60 -16.23
C VAL A 606 10.09 8.14 -16.66
N LEU A 607 9.38 7.78 -17.74
CA LEU A 607 9.33 6.39 -18.21
C LEU A 607 10.71 5.85 -18.61
N GLY A 608 11.55 6.68 -19.23
CA GLY A 608 12.91 6.32 -19.60
C GLY A 608 13.79 6.07 -18.38
N LEU A 609 13.73 6.95 -17.38
CA LEU A 609 14.51 6.78 -16.16
C LEU A 609 14.01 5.59 -15.31
N GLU A 610 12.70 5.35 -15.24
CA GLU A 610 12.15 4.15 -14.59
C GLU A 610 12.59 2.88 -15.32
N ALA A 611 12.50 2.85 -16.65
CA ALA A 611 12.97 1.71 -17.43
C ALA A 611 14.48 1.47 -17.24
N ALA A 612 15.28 2.53 -17.20
CA ALA A 612 16.71 2.44 -16.91
C ALA A 612 16.97 1.83 -15.54
N TRP A 613 16.22 2.27 -14.52
CA TRP A 613 16.32 1.76 -13.16
C TRP A 613 15.90 0.29 -13.04
N GLU A 614 14.84 -0.12 -13.72
CA GLU A 614 14.45 -1.53 -13.75
C GLU A 614 15.50 -2.38 -14.49
N LEU A 615 16.03 -1.93 -15.64
CA LEU A 615 17.10 -2.65 -16.35
C LEU A 615 18.39 -2.77 -15.50
N SER A 616 18.74 -1.75 -14.71
CA SER A 616 19.92 -1.83 -13.84
C SER A 616 19.73 -2.87 -12.72
N LYS A 617 18.53 -3.00 -12.15
CA LYS A 617 18.22 -4.07 -11.19
C LYS A 617 18.33 -5.47 -11.79
N ALA A 618 18.08 -5.60 -13.10
CA ALA A 618 18.32 -6.84 -13.85
C ALA A 618 19.81 -7.11 -14.13
N LYS A 619 20.72 -6.30 -13.57
CA LYS A 619 22.17 -6.36 -13.76
C LYS A 619 22.64 -6.03 -15.18
N CYS A 620 21.81 -5.35 -15.97
CA CYS A 620 22.27 -4.76 -17.23
C CYS A 620 23.13 -3.51 -16.93
N ARG A 621 24.16 -3.28 -17.73
CA ARG A 621 24.83 -1.98 -17.81
C ARG A 621 23.96 -1.06 -18.65
N VAL A 622 23.47 0.01 -18.04
CA VAL A 622 22.50 0.90 -18.68
C VAL A 622 23.14 2.24 -19.00
N THR A 623 22.94 2.72 -20.22
CA THR A 623 23.29 4.08 -20.62
C THR A 623 22.05 4.84 -21.07
N ILE A 624 21.77 5.97 -20.42
CA ILE A 624 20.69 6.88 -20.79
C ILE A 624 21.22 7.91 -21.80
N VAL A 625 20.49 8.13 -22.88
CA VAL A 625 20.82 9.14 -23.90
C VAL A 625 19.67 10.14 -23.97
N GLU A 626 19.94 11.39 -23.60
CA GLU A 626 18.99 12.49 -23.64
C GLU A 626 19.49 13.55 -24.62
N VAL A 627 18.62 13.95 -25.55
CA VAL A 627 18.92 14.94 -26.58
C VAL A 627 18.92 16.36 -26.03
N ALA A 628 18.07 16.63 -25.03
CA ALA A 628 18.04 17.90 -24.33
C ALA A 628 19.28 18.08 -23.44
N ASN A 629 19.61 19.33 -23.12
CA ASN A 629 20.70 19.66 -22.21
C ASN A 629 20.35 19.47 -20.72
N GLN A 630 19.16 18.92 -20.42
CA GLN A 630 18.66 18.73 -19.06
C GLN A 630 17.66 17.57 -19.02
N LEU A 631 17.73 16.76 -17.96
CA LEU A 631 16.71 15.77 -17.64
C LEU A 631 15.37 16.45 -17.28
N MET A 632 14.27 15.89 -17.79
CA MET A 632 12.90 16.33 -17.51
C MET A 632 12.73 17.85 -17.59
N GLY A 633 13.34 18.50 -18.59
CA GLY A 633 13.46 19.96 -18.65
C GLY A 633 12.13 20.71 -18.73
N ARG A 634 11.01 20.04 -19.04
CA ARG A 634 9.66 20.64 -19.01
C ARG A 634 9.12 20.78 -17.59
N GLN A 635 9.55 19.92 -16.66
CA GLN A 635 9.05 19.85 -15.29
C GLN A 635 10.07 20.33 -14.26
N LEU A 636 11.36 20.09 -14.50
CA LEU A 636 12.42 20.42 -13.54
C LEU A 636 13.17 21.70 -13.93
N ASP A 637 13.65 22.41 -12.93
CA ASP A 637 14.68 23.43 -13.09
C ASP A 637 16.08 22.81 -13.16
N THR A 638 17.08 23.63 -13.45
CA THR A 638 18.47 23.15 -13.62
C THR A 638 19.02 22.52 -12.35
N GLY A 639 18.69 23.06 -11.17
CA GLY A 639 19.18 22.55 -9.88
C GLY A 639 18.70 21.14 -9.58
N ALA A 640 17.40 20.89 -9.77
CA ALA A 640 16.83 19.56 -9.62
C ALA A 640 17.32 18.59 -10.71
N GLY A 641 17.43 19.05 -11.96
CA GLY A 641 17.93 18.24 -13.07
C GLY A 641 19.38 17.77 -12.89
N ASP A 642 20.25 18.64 -12.40
CA ASP A 642 21.66 18.30 -12.10
C ASP A 642 21.76 17.31 -10.93
N MET A 643 20.98 17.51 -9.86
CA MET A 643 20.97 16.57 -8.74
C MET A 643 20.44 15.19 -9.17
N LEU A 644 19.41 15.14 -10.02
CA LEU A 644 18.90 13.88 -10.56
C LEU A 644 19.96 13.16 -11.42
N LYS A 645 20.75 13.91 -12.19
CA LYS A 645 21.89 13.35 -12.93
C LYS A 645 22.93 12.74 -11.99
N ASP A 646 23.26 13.43 -10.90
CA ASP A 646 24.20 12.92 -9.91
C ASP A 646 23.68 11.62 -9.24
N ILE A 647 22.37 11.54 -8.96
CA ILE A 647 21.72 10.31 -8.45
C ILE A 647 21.87 9.15 -9.45
N ILE A 648 21.64 9.40 -10.74
CA ILE A 648 21.79 8.37 -11.80
C ILE A 648 23.21 7.80 -11.81
N LEU A 649 24.22 8.68 -11.73
CA LEU A 649 25.63 8.29 -11.75
C LEU A 649 26.02 7.50 -10.49
N ASP A 650 25.52 7.91 -9.31
CA ASP A 650 25.75 7.21 -8.04
C ASP A 650 25.21 5.77 -8.06
N LYS A 651 24.11 5.53 -8.79
CA LYS A 651 23.56 4.17 -9.01
C LYS A 651 24.29 3.35 -10.07
N GLY A 652 25.43 3.83 -10.56
CA GLY A 652 26.29 3.08 -11.49
C GLY A 652 25.74 2.99 -12.92
N MET A 653 24.79 3.84 -13.29
CA MET A 653 24.31 3.99 -14.66
C MET A 653 25.05 5.13 -15.36
N ASP A 654 25.26 4.98 -16.67
CA ASP A 654 25.86 6.03 -17.49
C ASP A 654 24.77 6.94 -18.08
N ILE A 655 25.10 8.20 -18.33
CA ILE A 655 24.18 9.15 -18.96
C ILE A 655 24.91 10.12 -19.89
N ARG A 656 24.34 10.34 -21.09
CA ARG A 656 24.77 11.33 -22.07
C ARG A 656 23.64 12.33 -22.33
N ILE A 657 23.83 13.55 -21.83
CA ILE A 657 22.92 14.69 -21.99
C ILE A 657 23.40 15.54 -23.18
N GLY A 658 22.47 16.13 -23.94
CA GLY A 658 22.79 16.89 -25.15
C GLY A 658 23.26 15.99 -26.31
N ALA A 659 23.00 14.68 -26.24
CA ALA A 659 23.51 13.69 -27.17
C ALA A 659 22.42 13.25 -28.17
N ASN A 660 22.75 13.32 -29.46
CA ASN A 660 21.86 12.87 -30.53
C ASN A 660 22.25 11.47 -30.97
N VAL A 661 21.27 10.58 -31.16
CA VAL A 661 21.50 9.26 -31.75
C VAL A 661 21.48 9.38 -33.27
N GLU A 662 22.54 8.92 -33.92
CA GLU A 662 22.69 8.91 -35.38
C GLU A 662 22.20 7.59 -35.99
N GLU A 663 22.51 6.46 -35.37
CA GLU A 663 22.17 5.12 -35.86
C GLU A 663 22.10 4.10 -34.72
N ILE A 664 21.19 3.13 -34.83
CA ILE A 664 21.17 1.91 -34.01
C ILE A 664 21.80 0.79 -34.84
N GLU A 665 23.00 0.36 -34.46
CA GLU A 665 23.86 -0.49 -35.27
C GLU A 665 23.48 -1.98 -35.25
N GLY A 666 23.95 -2.71 -36.28
CA GLY A 666 23.84 -4.16 -36.42
C GLY A 666 23.03 -4.59 -37.65
N GLU A 667 23.45 -5.67 -38.32
CA GLU A 667 22.79 -6.17 -39.54
C GLU A 667 21.56 -7.07 -39.26
N GLY A 668 21.47 -7.66 -38.06
CA GLY A 668 20.36 -8.55 -37.68
C GLY A 668 19.89 -8.40 -36.23
N ALA A 669 20.79 -8.10 -35.31
CA ALA A 669 20.47 -7.77 -33.92
C ALA A 669 21.19 -6.47 -33.55
N VAL A 670 20.65 -5.73 -32.57
CA VAL A 670 21.31 -4.55 -32.04
C VAL A 670 22.67 -4.93 -31.46
N THR A 671 23.72 -4.20 -31.87
CA THR A 671 25.07 -4.32 -31.29
C THR A 671 25.54 -3.05 -30.57
N GLY A 672 24.90 -1.92 -30.86
CA GLY A 672 25.23 -0.64 -30.25
C GLY A 672 24.38 0.52 -30.76
N VAL A 673 24.56 1.67 -30.13
CA VAL A 673 23.91 2.94 -30.48
C VAL A 673 25.00 3.97 -30.77
N ARG A 674 25.04 4.46 -32.01
CA ARG A 674 25.99 5.48 -32.47
C ARG A 674 25.44 6.87 -32.21
N LEU A 675 26.24 7.72 -31.56
CA LEU A 675 25.92 9.10 -31.30
C LEU A 675 26.50 10.04 -32.37
N ALA A 676 25.85 11.18 -32.58
CA ALA A 676 26.37 12.28 -33.37
C ALA A 676 27.67 12.79 -32.74
N GLY A 677 28.81 12.48 -33.36
CA GLY A 677 30.14 12.64 -32.78
C GLY A 677 31.01 11.39 -32.92
N GLY A 678 30.43 10.26 -33.34
CA GLY A 678 31.12 9.04 -33.73
C GLY A 678 31.30 8.02 -32.61
N GLU A 679 30.93 8.37 -31.38
CA GLU A 679 30.91 7.42 -30.26
C GLU A 679 29.86 6.33 -30.48
N VAL A 680 30.20 5.09 -30.12
CA VAL A 680 29.29 3.95 -30.15
C VAL A 680 29.15 3.38 -28.74
N ILE A 681 27.93 3.37 -28.22
CA ILE A 681 27.60 2.76 -26.94
C ILE A 681 27.16 1.31 -27.18
N PRO A 682 27.82 0.30 -26.60
CA PRO A 682 27.40 -1.10 -26.74
C PRO A 682 25.98 -1.32 -26.23
N ALA A 683 25.17 -2.07 -26.98
CA ALA A 683 23.79 -2.36 -26.60
C ALA A 683 23.32 -3.66 -27.26
N GLU A 684 22.55 -4.47 -26.53
CA GLU A 684 21.80 -5.61 -27.04
C GLU A 684 20.29 -5.34 -26.99
N LEU A 685 19.87 -4.30 -26.25
CA LEU A 685 18.51 -3.82 -26.09
C LEU A 685 18.50 -2.30 -26.13
N VAL A 686 17.57 -1.71 -26.88
CA VAL A 686 17.34 -0.25 -26.90
C VAL A 686 15.90 0.03 -26.49
N ILE A 687 15.72 0.79 -25.41
CA ILE A 687 14.43 1.31 -25.01
C ILE A 687 14.26 2.72 -25.56
N VAL A 688 13.14 2.99 -26.22
CA VAL A 688 12.80 4.31 -26.75
C VAL A 688 11.70 4.95 -25.92
N SER A 689 12.01 6.08 -25.30
CA SER A 689 11.12 6.91 -24.49
C SER A 689 11.23 8.39 -24.90
N ALA A 690 10.94 8.68 -26.18
CA ALA A 690 11.06 10.03 -26.76
C ALA A 690 9.74 10.83 -26.80
N GLY A 691 8.81 10.53 -25.88
CA GLY A 691 7.48 11.15 -25.81
C GLY A 691 6.41 10.37 -26.57
N VAL A 692 5.21 10.96 -26.66
CA VAL A 692 4.03 10.34 -27.29
C VAL A 692 3.43 11.25 -28.36
N ARG A 693 2.68 10.66 -29.29
CA ARG A 693 1.93 11.34 -30.34
C ARG A 693 0.46 10.90 -30.30
N ALA A 694 -0.45 11.87 -30.26
CA ALA A 694 -1.89 11.62 -30.29
C ALA A 694 -2.32 10.86 -31.55
N ASN A 695 -3.22 9.89 -31.39
CA ASN A 695 -3.77 9.10 -32.50
C ASN A 695 -4.88 9.89 -33.21
N THR A 696 -4.51 10.81 -34.11
CA THR A 696 -5.46 11.73 -34.79
C THR A 696 -5.87 11.29 -36.20
N LYS A 697 -5.14 10.37 -36.82
CA LYS A 697 -5.30 10.03 -38.25
C LYS A 697 -6.74 9.68 -38.63
N ILE A 698 -7.38 8.75 -37.91
CA ILE A 698 -8.76 8.32 -38.18
C ILE A 698 -9.75 9.46 -37.98
N ALA A 699 -9.56 10.27 -36.93
CA ALA A 699 -10.38 11.44 -36.67
C ALA A 699 -10.28 12.47 -37.82
N GLN A 700 -9.07 12.76 -38.29
CA GLN A 700 -8.82 13.67 -39.39
C GLN A 700 -9.47 13.17 -40.70
N GLU A 701 -9.33 11.88 -41.02
CA GLU A 701 -9.97 11.26 -42.19
C GLU A 701 -11.50 11.28 -42.10
N ALA A 702 -12.06 11.27 -40.88
CA ALA A 702 -13.50 11.39 -40.62
C ALA A 702 -14.04 12.84 -40.64
N GLY A 703 -13.18 13.84 -40.84
CA GLY A 703 -13.56 15.26 -40.84
C GLY A 703 -13.63 15.92 -39.46
N ILE A 704 -13.07 15.28 -38.43
CA ILE A 704 -12.94 15.86 -37.10
C ILE A 704 -11.76 16.85 -37.12
N GLN A 705 -11.95 18.02 -36.49
CA GLN A 705 -10.93 19.05 -36.41
C GLN A 705 -9.76 18.60 -35.51
N THR A 706 -8.56 18.64 -36.07
CA THR A 706 -7.31 18.24 -35.39
C THR A 706 -6.24 19.30 -35.59
N ASP A 707 -5.39 19.47 -34.57
CA ASP A 707 -4.09 20.16 -34.66
C ASP A 707 -2.99 19.16 -34.25
N ARG A 708 -2.30 19.35 -33.11
CA ARG A 708 -1.42 18.32 -32.54
C ARG A 708 -2.19 17.13 -31.96
N ALA A 709 -3.44 17.35 -31.57
CA ALA A 709 -4.42 16.39 -31.08
C ALA A 709 -5.84 16.80 -31.56
N ILE A 710 -6.87 16.02 -31.23
CA ILE A 710 -8.26 16.34 -31.57
C ILE A 710 -8.71 17.56 -30.77
N VAL A 711 -9.21 18.60 -31.44
CA VAL A 711 -9.65 19.83 -30.78
C VAL A 711 -11.03 19.60 -30.16
N VAL A 712 -11.16 19.88 -28.87
CA VAL A 712 -12.43 19.78 -28.14
C VAL A 712 -12.76 21.05 -27.37
N ASP A 713 -14.06 21.26 -27.13
CA ASP A 713 -14.59 22.31 -26.26
C ASP A 713 -14.55 21.90 -24.77
N GLU A 714 -15.04 22.75 -23.86
CA GLU A 714 -15.07 22.49 -22.43
C GLU A 714 -15.96 21.30 -22.04
N LYS A 715 -16.82 20.84 -22.94
CA LYS A 715 -17.71 19.69 -22.77
C LYS A 715 -17.17 18.43 -23.46
N MET A 716 -15.95 18.47 -23.97
CA MET A 716 -15.30 17.43 -24.75
C MET A 716 -16.00 17.12 -26.09
N HIS A 717 -16.83 18.04 -26.62
CA HIS A 717 -17.39 17.92 -27.96
C HIS A 717 -16.31 18.13 -29.02
N THR A 718 -16.42 17.40 -30.11
CA THR A 718 -15.72 17.73 -31.35
C THR A 718 -16.53 18.72 -32.18
N ASN A 719 -16.02 19.12 -33.35
CA ASN A 719 -16.78 19.90 -34.33
C ASN A 719 -17.94 19.12 -34.98
N LEU A 720 -18.06 17.82 -34.73
CA LEU A 720 -19.12 16.97 -35.29
C LEU A 720 -20.12 16.57 -34.21
N THR A 721 -21.40 16.64 -34.56
CA THR A 721 -22.49 16.25 -33.66
C THR A 721 -22.39 14.77 -33.29
N ASP A 722 -22.68 14.45 -32.03
CA ASP A 722 -22.67 13.09 -31.47
C ASP A 722 -21.31 12.40 -31.44
N ILE A 723 -20.22 13.14 -31.68
CA ILE A 723 -18.84 12.65 -31.57
C ILE A 723 -18.07 13.49 -30.55
N TYR A 724 -17.52 12.80 -29.55
CA TYR A 724 -16.74 13.35 -28.45
C TYR A 724 -15.31 12.82 -28.55
N ALA A 725 -14.34 13.52 -27.96
CA ALA A 725 -12.97 13.01 -27.84
C ALA A 725 -12.38 13.32 -26.47
N CYS A 726 -11.61 12.37 -25.92
CA CYS A 726 -11.04 12.50 -24.57
C CYS A 726 -9.71 11.75 -24.43
N GLY A 727 -8.95 12.09 -23.39
CA GLY A 727 -7.66 11.47 -23.10
C GLY A 727 -6.53 11.95 -23.98
N ASP A 728 -5.47 11.13 -24.10
CA ASP A 728 -4.22 11.52 -24.76
C ASP A 728 -4.40 11.91 -26.25
N CYS A 729 -5.52 11.54 -26.88
CA CYS A 729 -5.82 11.94 -28.26
C CYS A 729 -6.49 13.32 -28.39
N ALA A 730 -6.88 13.97 -27.29
CA ALA A 730 -7.62 15.24 -27.29
C ALA A 730 -6.76 16.42 -26.78
N GLN A 731 -7.08 17.63 -27.24
CA GLN A 731 -6.56 18.88 -26.72
C GLN A 731 -7.70 19.84 -26.37
N TYR A 732 -7.58 20.48 -25.22
CA TYR A 732 -8.47 21.55 -24.75
C TYR A 732 -7.66 22.84 -24.63
N GLU A 733 -8.15 23.96 -25.19
CA GLU A 733 -7.45 25.26 -25.24
C GLU A 733 -5.99 25.17 -25.75
N GLY A 734 -5.76 24.27 -26.71
CA GLY A 734 -4.43 24.02 -27.27
C GLY A 734 -3.51 23.18 -26.37
N ILE A 735 -3.97 22.71 -25.21
CA ILE A 735 -3.22 21.92 -24.23
C ILE A 735 -3.51 20.41 -24.38
N ASN A 736 -2.45 19.61 -24.48
CA ASN A 736 -2.44 18.14 -24.48
C ASN A 736 -1.25 17.71 -23.60
N TYR A 737 -1.50 17.32 -22.36
CA TYR A 737 -0.46 16.87 -21.42
C TYR A 737 -0.12 15.39 -21.62
N ALA A 738 -1.10 14.60 -22.08
CA ALA A 738 -1.00 13.14 -22.21
C ALA A 738 -0.58 12.46 -20.91
N ILE A 739 -1.30 12.79 -19.83
CA ILE A 739 -1.08 12.27 -18.47
C ILE A 739 -2.34 11.59 -17.96
N TRP A 740 -2.15 10.61 -17.08
CA TRP A 740 -3.23 9.78 -16.54
C TRP A 740 -4.36 10.56 -15.88
N PRO A 741 -4.12 11.55 -14.99
CA PRO A 741 -5.21 12.31 -14.36
C PRO A 741 -6.05 13.10 -15.37
N GLN A 742 -5.41 13.66 -16.40
CA GLN A 742 -6.12 14.37 -17.47
C GLN A 742 -6.99 13.39 -18.26
N ALA A 743 -6.49 12.18 -18.54
CA ALA A 743 -7.24 11.19 -19.29
C ALA A 743 -8.50 10.74 -18.56
N LEU A 744 -8.43 10.52 -17.24
CA LEU A 744 -9.60 10.21 -16.42
C LEU A 744 -10.61 11.36 -16.45
N GLU A 745 -10.18 12.59 -16.15
CA GLU A 745 -11.11 13.73 -16.07
C GLU A 745 -11.77 14.06 -17.42
N MET A 746 -11.01 14.05 -18.51
CA MET A 746 -11.58 14.20 -19.86
C MET A 746 -12.55 13.06 -20.20
N GLY A 747 -12.26 11.83 -19.77
CA GLY A 747 -13.15 10.68 -19.95
C GLY A 747 -14.48 10.88 -19.25
N LYS A 748 -14.45 11.24 -17.96
CA LYS A 748 -15.62 11.56 -17.14
C LYS A 748 -16.50 12.62 -17.79
N VAL A 749 -15.92 13.74 -18.23
CA VAL A 749 -16.66 14.85 -18.85
C VAL A 749 -17.24 14.44 -20.20
N ALA A 750 -16.48 13.72 -21.04
CA ALA A 750 -16.99 13.24 -22.33
C ALA A 750 -18.16 12.26 -22.17
N GLY A 751 -18.05 11.31 -21.24
CA GLY A 751 -19.12 10.36 -20.96
C GLY A 751 -20.37 11.04 -20.40
N ALA A 752 -20.19 12.01 -19.50
CA ALA A 752 -21.29 12.78 -18.91
C ALA A 752 -22.09 13.54 -19.99
N ASN A 753 -21.40 14.31 -20.84
CA ASN A 753 -22.03 15.11 -21.87
C ASN A 753 -22.59 14.26 -23.03
N ALA A 754 -21.97 13.11 -23.34
CA ALA A 754 -22.54 12.14 -24.27
C ALA A 754 -23.89 11.59 -23.78
N ALA A 755 -24.05 11.41 -22.46
CA ALA A 755 -25.30 10.98 -21.82
C ALA A 755 -26.36 12.09 -21.70
N GLY A 756 -26.05 13.33 -22.11
CA GLY A 756 -26.97 14.47 -22.10
C GLY A 756 -26.86 15.39 -20.89
N ASP A 757 -25.90 15.16 -20.00
CA ASP A 757 -25.57 16.09 -18.91
C ASP A 757 -24.89 17.37 -19.46
N SER A 758 -24.57 18.32 -18.58
CA SER A 758 -23.87 19.55 -18.93
C SER A 758 -22.73 19.85 -17.96
N VAL A 759 -21.69 19.02 -18.04
CA VAL A 759 -20.48 19.12 -17.22
C VAL A 759 -19.36 19.82 -18.01
N ALA A 760 -18.64 20.75 -17.38
CA ALA A 760 -17.48 21.41 -17.97
C ALA A 760 -16.19 20.79 -17.43
N TYR A 761 -15.17 20.67 -18.27
CA TYR A 761 -13.85 20.17 -17.93
C TYR A 761 -13.05 21.24 -17.20
N GLU A 762 -12.55 20.86 -16.02
CA GLU A 762 -11.57 21.66 -15.28
C GLU A 762 -10.16 21.13 -15.55
N THR A 763 -9.23 22.04 -15.84
CA THR A 763 -7.87 21.63 -16.16
C THR A 763 -7.18 21.10 -14.91
N VAL A 764 -6.81 19.82 -14.94
CA VAL A 764 -6.03 19.20 -13.88
C VAL A 764 -4.59 19.72 -13.86
N ASN A 765 -4.05 19.97 -12.66
CA ASN A 765 -2.65 20.32 -12.50
C ASN A 765 -1.76 19.15 -12.93
N ALA A 766 -0.82 19.42 -13.85
CA ALA A 766 0.12 18.43 -14.35
C ALA A 766 1.26 18.20 -13.33
N ALA A 767 0.96 17.48 -12.26
CA ALA A 767 1.96 17.00 -11.33
C ALA A 767 2.77 15.85 -11.96
N LEU A 768 4.09 15.89 -11.75
CA LEU A 768 5.05 14.87 -12.10
C LEU A 768 5.42 14.11 -10.84
N THR A 769 5.31 12.79 -10.88
CA THR A 769 5.85 11.89 -9.86
C THR A 769 6.86 10.94 -10.50
N PHE A 770 7.94 10.66 -9.78
CA PHE A 770 8.93 9.66 -10.18
C PHE A 770 9.44 8.95 -8.92
N HIS A 771 9.53 7.62 -8.99
CA HIS A 771 10.09 6.79 -7.94
C HIS A 771 11.05 5.78 -8.56
N GLY A 772 12.32 5.92 -8.26
CA GLY A 772 13.37 5.06 -8.79
C GLY A 772 14.73 5.54 -8.32
N MET A 773 15.77 4.70 -8.50
CA MET A 773 17.15 5.05 -8.14
C MET A 773 17.31 5.42 -6.66
N ASP A 774 16.56 4.75 -5.79
CA ASP A 774 16.43 5.04 -4.36
C ASP A 774 16.11 6.50 -4.02
N THR A 775 15.43 7.20 -4.93
CA THR A 775 14.94 8.56 -4.74
C THR A 775 13.47 8.69 -5.13
N ALA A 776 12.85 9.77 -4.68
CA ALA A 776 11.52 10.19 -5.07
C ALA A 776 11.58 11.62 -5.59
N LEU A 777 10.76 11.92 -6.59
CA LEU A 777 10.65 13.24 -7.18
C LEU A 777 9.18 13.59 -7.35
N PHE A 778 8.83 14.80 -6.94
CA PHE A 778 7.52 15.42 -7.13
C PHE A 778 7.71 16.84 -7.66
N ALA A 779 7.11 17.16 -8.80
CA ALA A 779 7.11 18.52 -9.34
C ALA A 779 5.70 18.91 -9.79
N ILE A 780 5.27 20.11 -9.49
CA ILE A 780 3.90 20.57 -9.76
C ILE A 780 3.88 22.07 -10.05
N GLY A 781 3.02 22.49 -10.97
CA GLY A 781 2.86 23.89 -11.36
C GLY A 781 4.06 24.42 -12.17
N ASP A 782 4.37 25.69 -11.97
CA ASP A 782 5.43 26.39 -12.67
C ASP A 782 6.83 26.05 -12.10
N ASN A 783 7.81 25.86 -12.99
CA ASN A 783 9.20 25.55 -12.64
C ASN A 783 10.15 26.75 -12.78
N GLY A 784 9.60 27.97 -12.87
CA GLY A 784 10.36 29.21 -12.93
C GLY A 784 10.97 29.50 -14.30
N LYS A 785 10.52 28.84 -15.36
CA LYS A 785 11.08 28.99 -16.72
C LYS A 785 10.31 29.96 -17.61
N ASN A 786 9.18 30.52 -17.19
CA ASN A 786 8.46 31.51 -17.99
C ASN A 786 9.23 32.86 -17.97
N PRO A 787 9.73 33.35 -19.12
CA PRO A 787 10.48 34.60 -19.17
C PRO A 787 9.62 35.83 -18.85
N ASP A 788 8.30 35.73 -18.99
CA ASP A 788 7.35 36.84 -18.78
C ASP A 788 6.95 37.00 -17.30
N ILE A 789 7.32 36.04 -16.44
CA ILE A 789 6.97 36.04 -15.02
C ILE A 789 8.23 36.27 -14.18
N LYS A 790 8.14 37.18 -13.21
CA LYS A 790 9.17 37.36 -12.19
C LYS A 790 8.81 36.55 -10.96
N TYR A 791 9.60 35.52 -10.70
CA TYR A 791 9.40 34.64 -9.55
C TYR A 791 10.14 35.13 -8.32
N LYS A 792 9.48 35.04 -7.17
CA LYS A 792 10.15 34.94 -5.88
C LYS A 792 10.33 33.45 -5.56
N THR A 793 11.50 33.03 -5.11
CA THR A 793 11.78 31.61 -4.85
C THR A 793 12.30 31.37 -3.44
N VAL A 794 12.06 30.16 -2.93
CA VAL A 794 12.68 29.61 -1.72
C VAL A 794 13.29 28.27 -2.10
N GLU A 795 14.55 28.05 -1.78
CA GLU A 795 15.30 26.84 -2.12
C GLU A 795 15.93 26.22 -0.86
N PHE A 796 15.74 24.92 -0.67
CA PHE A 796 16.44 24.09 0.31
C PHE A 796 17.22 23.03 -0.46
N LYS A 797 18.52 22.93 -0.21
CA LYS A 797 19.40 21.99 -0.92
C LYS A 797 20.34 21.32 0.08
N ASP A 798 20.26 20.00 0.17
CA ASP A 798 21.18 19.16 0.95
C ASP A 798 21.86 18.16 0.00
N PRO A 799 23.07 18.49 -0.51
CA PRO A 799 23.81 17.61 -1.41
C PRO A 799 24.28 16.30 -0.75
N MET A 800 24.41 16.23 0.58
CA MET A 800 24.87 15.00 1.24
C MET A 800 23.75 13.96 1.27
N LYS A 801 22.50 14.41 1.40
CA LYS A 801 21.31 13.55 1.39
C LYS A 801 20.65 13.44 0.02
N MET A 802 21.18 14.14 -0.99
CA MET A 802 20.55 14.27 -2.31
C MET A 802 19.10 14.78 -2.22
N ILE A 803 18.85 15.77 -1.34
CA ILE A 803 17.54 16.41 -1.16
C ILE A 803 17.55 17.80 -1.79
N TYR A 804 16.51 18.09 -2.58
CA TYR A 804 16.27 19.40 -3.19
C TYR A 804 14.80 19.77 -3.08
N GLU A 805 14.51 20.91 -2.46
CA GLU A 805 13.17 21.50 -2.45
C GLU A 805 13.22 22.92 -2.99
N LYS A 806 12.28 23.27 -3.85
CA LYS A 806 12.15 24.64 -4.36
C LYS A 806 10.71 25.02 -4.57
N TYR A 807 10.39 26.25 -4.20
CA TYR A 807 9.06 26.83 -4.30
C TYR A 807 9.11 28.10 -5.14
N TYR A 808 8.15 28.27 -6.05
CA TYR A 808 8.04 29.40 -6.96
C TYR A 808 6.78 30.20 -6.67
N PHE A 809 6.94 31.51 -6.49
CA PHE A 809 5.85 32.44 -6.20
C PHE A 809 5.75 33.51 -7.27
N SER A 810 4.55 33.69 -7.81
CA SER A 810 4.18 34.82 -8.67
C SER A 810 3.20 35.70 -7.93
N ASN A 811 3.42 37.02 -7.88
CA ASN A 811 2.60 37.96 -7.09
C ASN A 811 2.41 37.55 -5.60
N ASN A 812 3.46 36.99 -4.99
CA ASN A 812 3.45 36.40 -3.63
C ASN A 812 2.48 35.22 -3.43
N ARG A 813 2.00 34.60 -4.51
CA ARG A 813 1.13 33.42 -4.49
C ARG A 813 1.91 32.22 -5.01
N LEU A 814 1.84 31.09 -4.31
CA LEU A 814 2.52 29.87 -4.73
C LEU A 814 1.97 29.45 -6.10
N CYS A 815 2.88 29.21 -7.06
CA CYS A 815 2.53 28.84 -8.43
C CYS A 815 3.24 27.58 -8.91
N GLY A 816 4.22 27.07 -8.15
CA GLY A 816 4.81 25.78 -8.42
C GLY A 816 5.85 25.37 -7.38
N ALA A 817 6.22 24.09 -7.41
CA ALA A 817 7.17 23.50 -6.50
C ALA A 817 7.88 22.27 -7.10
N ILE A 818 9.09 22.02 -6.64
CA ILE A 818 9.90 20.83 -6.95
C ILE A 818 10.41 20.25 -5.63
N LEU A 819 10.18 18.96 -5.40
CA LEU A 819 10.67 18.18 -4.26
C LEU A 819 11.41 16.94 -4.81
N LEU A 820 12.68 16.77 -4.49
CA LEU A 820 13.53 15.65 -4.88
C LEU A 820 14.22 15.07 -3.64
N GLY A 821 14.30 13.76 -3.55
CA GLY A 821 14.82 13.02 -2.38
C GLY A 821 13.73 12.85 -1.31
N ASP A 822 13.25 13.95 -0.74
CA ASP A 822 12.16 13.95 0.25
C ASP A 822 10.87 14.55 -0.35
N THR A 823 9.88 13.70 -0.59
CA THR A 823 8.57 14.10 -1.12
C THR A 823 7.46 14.09 -0.05
N SER A 824 7.81 13.98 1.24
CA SER A 824 6.83 13.91 2.35
C SER A 824 5.86 15.10 2.41
N LYS A 825 6.25 16.24 1.85
CA LYS A 825 5.43 17.46 1.78
C LYS A 825 4.47 17.51 0.58
N MET A 826 4.45 16.51 -0.30
CA MET A 826 3.72 16.58 -1.58
C MET A 826 2.22 16.88 -1.42
N VAL A 827 1.53 16.28 -0.44
CA VAL A 827 0.10 16.55 -0.18
C VAL A 827 -0.12 18.00 0.22
N LYS A 828 0.66 18.47 1.19
CA LYS A 828 0.59 19.85 1.68
C LYS A 828 0.86 20.86 0.55
N VAL A 829 1.89 20.61 -0.25
CA VAL A 829 2.30 21.49 -1.35
C VAL A 829 1.26 21.52 -2.47
N THR A 830 0.62 20.39 -2.77
CA THR A 830 -0.46 20.31 -3.75
C THR A 830 -1.63 21.21 -3.34
N ALA A 831 -2.12 21.06 -2.11
CA ALA A 831 -3.19 21.91 -1.57
C ALA A 831 -2.79 23.40 -1.58
N GLN A 832 -1.55 23.73 -1.21
CA GLN A 832 -1.08 25.11 -1.22
C GLN A 832 -0.99 25.73 -2.61
N ILE A 833 -0.74 24.93 -3.65
CA ILE A 833 -0.76 25.39 -5.05
C ILE A 833 -2.19 25.63 -5.51
N GLU A 834 -3.11 24.74 -5.19
CA GLU A 834 -4.54 24.85 -5.51
C GLU A 834 -5.20 26.06 -4.82
N GLU A 835 -4.84 26.31 -3.56
CA GLU A 835 -5.29 27.48 -2.79
C GLU A 835 -4.55 28.77 -3.15
N HIS A 836 -3.48 28.68 -3.96
CA HIS A 836 -2.55 29.77 -4.22
C HIS A 836 -2.06 30.43 -2.92
N THR A 837 -1.56 29.65 -1.95
CA THR A 837 -1.17 30.16 -0.61
C THR A 837 -0.20 31.34 -0.69
N ASN A 838 -0.35 32.32 0.20
CA ASN A 838 0.52 33.49 0.21
C ASN A 838 1.92 33.14 0.74
N PHE A 839 2.95 33.78 0.21
CA PHE A 839 4.34 33.63 0.69
C PHE A 839 4.45 33.77 2.22
N LYS A 840 3.77 34.75 2.84
CA LYS A 840 3.85 35.00 4.30
C LYS A 840 3.12 33.97 5.15
N GLU A 841 2.16 33.25 4.57
CA GLU A 841 1.44 32.17 5.26
C GLU A 841 2.29 30.90 5.25
N MET A 842 3.14 30.75 4.23
CA MET A 842 4.03 29.61 4.05
C MET A 842 5.39 29.77 4.74
N PHE A 843 5.94 31.00 4.81
CA PHE A 843 7.29 31.32 5.29
C PHE A 843 7.39 32.59 6.14
#